data_AF-A0A2W1N8M1-F1
#
_entry.id   AF-A0A2W1N8M1-F1
#
_cell.length_a   1.000
_cell.length_b   1.000
_cell.length_c   1.000
_cell.angle_alpha   90.00
_cell.angle_beta   90.00
_cell.angle_gamma   90.00
#
_symmetry.space_group_name_H-M   'P 1'
#
loop_
_entity.id
_entity.type
_entity.pdbx_description
1 polymer ?
#
loop_
_entity_poly.entity_id
_entity_poly.type
_entity_poly.pdbx_seq_one_letter_code
_entity_poly.pdbx_strand_id
1 'polypeptide(L)'
;QPVARGREPSLFERGFAAARNWLFGGNTVLRVGVLLLFLGLAFLLRYATEGMVVPIEVRYAGVAAAAIALLGLGWWLRRRNPNYGLMLQGAGIAVLYLTVFAAMRLHPLLDPKMALILLIVVTICSAILAVLQDALGLAAAAALGGFAAPILTSTGSGNHVALFSYFALLNAGIFAIAWFKAWRLLNLIGFVGTFGIGLAWGQRSYNPELFASTEPFLVLFFLMYLAIGLLFARRKLREAAAAPDGERDALLRWSARQGDYIDGTVLFGPPLVGFGLQYAVIHHIEFGAAFSALALGLLYVLIARVLSGRAPGRALLLVETCMALGVVFGTLAIPLGLDARWTSAAWAVEGAGIFWLGLRQRRPLARAFALLLQVGAALAFLGSLRVGVDSLLDGAPLGALMLGVALLFSFWQLRGAQEEEASVWERSGLPMLACSGLAFLYLIAPLCLRAEGTAIVWALAGLATLYVGLRLASRTFLFSAFAVQLLGGAVFLLGMDRSGLGSGSALGWNGLVTASLIGLALIGGMLVAARDDMVRNDKRLLRSMSVVLLVGLAFINLAVLFVLPWRTASAVWGGSGLLIVWLSLHLQLRASFIFGLALQVVAGLSFLAVSPLLLGQLSAEGLSPLAHAGFWTPLVLSLAALAGAWRLHSEARREDPRLQGVSLGHLSQLLLVWSAGWWTLAWVAEIGRFAAPGLQVPLALLAASVTVALWMLLALRAQWRTLALLCLLLVPAALVALMQAWHPNYHPAADFGWLGWGALFAVHLLALRTLHGLLPEGARSAAHVLGCWLILGVLALELRYLLMLLSEHYNAWRWLGWALLPSLYLLLVTRVMRLPWPVAAFAREYRLWAAMPLAAMMLAWFWIANAWSDGSADPLPYLPLVNPLELGLLFALLGVWLWLRENLGEFGFDATVQRLAPQWVVGASLFALATAIVFRSAHHWGGVPFVLDAQLDSMLVQAGLSIVWTSIALGLMIGGHRRVHRELWLVGAALIAVVVAKLFFVELGNRGGLERIISFIGVGVLLLVVGYFAPLPPKRAAPESEQINA
;
A
#
# COMPACT_ATOMS: atom_id res chain seq x y z
N GLN A 1 -43.29 -34.71 13.53
CA GLN A 1 -42.12 -33.88 13.17
C GLN A 1 -40.87 -34.74 13.27
N PRO A 2 -39.98 -34.78 12.26
CA PRO A 2 -38.69 -35.46 12.36
C PRO A 2 -37.57 -34.53 12.83
N VAL A 3 -36.60 -35.07 13.57
CA VAL A 3 -35.40 -34.34 14.04
C VAL A 3 -34.31 -34.35 12.97
N ALA A 4 -33.70 -33.19 12.70
CA ALA A 4 -32.70 -33.02 11.63
C ALA A 4 -31.30 -33.51 12.03
N ARG A 5 -30.55 -34.07 11.06
CA ARG A 5 -29.14 -34.48 11.22
C ARG A 5 -28.20 -33.28 11.04
N GLY A 6 -27.15 -33.19 11.87
CA GLY A 6 -26.12 -32.15 11.78
C GLY A 6 -25.14 -32.33 10.60
N ARG A 7 -24.52 -31.22 10.16
CA ARG A 7 -23.48 -31.20 9.11
C ARG A 7 -22.08 -31.49 9.67
N GLU A 8 -21.21 -32.07 8.85
CA GLU A 8 -19.77 -32.19 9.15
C GLU A 8 -19.01 -30.85 8.99
N PRO A 9 -17.93 -30.62 9.77
CA PRO A 9 -17.17 -29.37 9.76
C PRO A 9 -16.20 -29.21 8.58
N SER A 10 -16.02 -27.97 8.17
CA SER A 10 -15.25 -27.50 7.01
C SER A 10 -13.72 -27.54 7.22
N LEU A 11 -12.96 -27.34 6.13
CA LEU A 11 -11.49 -27.28 6.17
C LEU A 11 -10.95 -26.16 7.06
N PHE A 12 -11.64 -25.01 7.13
CA PHE A 12 -11.26 -23.89 8.00
C PHE A 12 -11.45 -24.21 9.48
N GLU A 13 -12.55 -24.88 9.84
CA GLU A 13 -12.81 -25.30 11.22
C GLU A 13 -11.80 -26.37 11.68
N ARG A 14 -11.40 -27.28 10.79
CA ARG A 14 -10.30 -28.23 11.04
C ARG A 14 -8.95 -27.51 11.22
N GLY A 15 -8.65 -26.51 10.39
CA GLY A 15 -7.45 -25.68 10.51
C GLY A 15 -7.41 -24.88 11.82
N PHE A 16 -8.52 -24.26 12.21
CA PHE A 16 -8.63 -23.50 13.46
C PHE A 16 -8.57 -24.40 14.70
N ALA A 17 -9.22 -25.57 14.67
CA ALA A 17 -9.11 -26.57 15.73
C ALA A 17 -7.67 -27.10 15.86
N ALA A 18 -6.97 -27.34 14.74
CA ALA A 18 -5.56 -27.72 14.75
C ALA A 18 -4.67 -26.61 15.34
N ALA A 19 -4.90 -25.34 14.98
CA ALA A 19 -4.17 -24.19 15.53
C ALA A 19 -4.42 -24.01 17.04
N ARG A 20 -5.68 -24.10 17.50
CA ARG A 20 -6.04 -24.01 18.92
C ARG A 20 -5.40 -25.13 19.74
N ASN A 21 -5.45 -26.36 19.23
CA ASN A 21 -4.84 -27.52 19.88
C ASN A 21 -3.30 -27.48 19.84
N TRP A 22 -2.71 -26.83 18.83
CA TRP A 22 -1.27 -26.56 18.77
C TRP A 22 -0.83 -25.56 19.85
N LEU A 23 -1.65 -24.54 20.14
CA LEU A 23 -1.31 -23.43 21.03
C LEU A 23 -1.60 -23.69 22.52
N PHE A 24 -2.65 -24.46 22.84
CA PHE A 24 -3.07 -24.77 24.22
C PHE A 24 -2.97 -26.25 24.61
N GLY A 25 -2.46 -27.13 23.74
CA GLY A 25 -2.27 -28.55 24.02
C GLY A 25 -1.12 -28.86 24.99
N GLY A 26 -1.11 -30.08 25.55
CA GLY A 26 -0.28 -30.52 26.68
C GLY A 26 1.25 -30.61 26.48
N ASN A 27 1.86 -29.73 25.68
CA ASN A 27 3.31 -29.56 25.59
C ASN A 27 3.73 -28.07 25.57
N THR A 28 2.88 -27.18 26.08
CA THR A 28 3.11 -25.73 26.20
C THR A 28 4.26 -25.39 27.14
N VAL A 29 4.29 -25.96 28.35
CA VAL A 29 5.38 -25.72 29.34
C VAL A 29 6.76 -26.03 28.75
N LEU A 30 6.84 -27.10 27.94
CA LEU A 30 8.07 -27.54 27.29
C LEU A 30 8.54 -26.58 26.19
N ARG A 31 7.60 -25.95 25.47
CA ARG A 31 7.88 -24.95 24.42
C ARG A 31 8.20 -23.57 25.01
N VAL A 32 7.52 -23.19 26.09
CA VAL A 32 7.81 -21.97 26.86
C VAL A 32 9.15 -22.08 27.58
N GLY A 33 9.51 -23.26 28.11
CA GLY A 33 10.82 -23.53 28.70
C GLY A 33 11.97 -23.36 27.70
N VAL A 34 11.82 -23.86 26.46
CA VAL A 34 12.80 -23.62 25.38
C VAL A 34 12.92 -22.13 25.04
N LEU A 35 11.81 -21.38 25.08
CA LEU A 35 11.81 -19.93 24.83
C LEU A 35 12.50 -19.13 25.96
N LEU A 36 12.26 -19.51 27.23
CA LEU A 36 12.89 -18.91 28.41
C LEU A 36 14.39 -19.21 28.49
N LEU A 37 14.80 -20.42 28.11
CA LEU A 37 16.21 -20.82 28.08
C LEU A 37 16.99 -20.04 27.00
N PHE A 38 16.34 -19.72 25.88
CA PHE A 38 16.86 -18.83 24.83
C PHE A 38 17.02 -17.37 25.32
N LEU A 39 16.06 -16.86 26.11
CA LEU A 39 16.13 -15.53 26.73
C LEU A 39 17.16 -15.44 27.87
N GLY A 40 17.32 -16.49 28.68
CA GLY A 40 18.29 -16.56 29.77
C GLY A 40 19.74 -16.43 29.29
N LEU A 41 20.10 -17.09 28.18
CA LEU A 41 21.42 -16.94 27.57
C LEU A 41 21.72 -15.49 27.13
N ALA A 42 20.71 -14.72 26.72
CA ALA A 42 20.88 -13.34 26.28
C ALA A 42 21.14 -12.36 27.45
N PHE A 43 20.59 -12.61 28.63
CA PHE A 43 20.85 -11.80 29.83
C PHE A 43 22.16 -12.17 30.54
N LEU A 44 22.52 -13.47 30.57
CA LEU A 44 23.83 -13.92 31.05
C LEU A 44 24.97 -13.20 30.30
N LEU A 45 24.75 -12.92 29.02
CA LEU A 45 25.62 -12.16 28.14
C LEU A 45 25.93 -10.73 28.59
N ARG A 46 25.02 -10.10 29.33
CA ARG A 46 25.10 -8.69 29.74
C ARG A 46 25.53 -8.52 31.19
N TYR A 47 25.26 -9.51 32.05
CA TYR A 47 25.84 -9.54 33.39
C TYR A 47 27.36 -9.82 33.32
N ALA A 48 27.79 -10.69 32.40
CA ALA A 48 29.20 -10.96 32.09
C ALA A 48 29.91 -9.84 31.28
N THR A 49 29.53 -8.58 31.49
CA THR A 49 30.26 -7.39 31.01
C THR A 49 30.50 -6.33 32.09
N GLU A 50 29.78 -6.37 33.22
CA GLU A 50 29.89 -5.34 34.28
C GLU A 50 30.76 -5.77 35.47
N GLY A 51 31.10 -7.07 35.59
CA GLY A 51 31.99 -7.59 36.65
C GLY A 51 33.03 -8.62 36.22
N MET A 52 33.00 -9.10 34.97
CA MET A 52 33.95 -10.07 34.39
C MET A 52 34.14 -9.78 32.90
N VAL A 53 35.33 -10.08 32.36
CA VAL A 53 35.69 -9.76 30.96
C VAL A 53 35.77 -11.04 30.12
N VAL A 54 34.74 -11.32 29.31
CA VAL A 54 34.73 -12.45 28.35
C VAL A 54 34.45 -11.94 26.92
N PRO A 55 35.29 -12.24 25.91
CA PRO A 55 35.11 -11.79 24.51
C PRO A 55 33.79 -12.21 23.85
N ILE A 56 33.42 -11.58 22.72
CA ILE A 56 32.11 -11.78 22.07
C ILE A 56 32.03 -13.03 21.19
N GLU A 57 33.17 -13.50 20.70
CA GLU A 57 33.34 -14.68 19.86
C GLU A 57 32.98 -15.95 20.66
N VAL A 58 33.45 -16.02 21.90
CA VAL A 58 33.19 -17.11 22.86
C VAL A 58 31.69 -17.27 23.15
N ARG A 59 30.95 -16.16 23.09
CA ARG A 59 29.50 -16.11 23.37
C ARG A 59 28.69 -16.76 22.25
N TYR A 60 28.97 -16.41 21.00
CA TYR A 60 28.35 -17.04 19.84
C TYR A 60 28.76 -18.51 19.70
N ALA A 61 30.02 -18.84 20.01
CA ALA A 61 30.48 -20.23 20.09
C ALA A 61 29.68 -21.04 21.14
N GLY A 62 29.39 -20.45 22.31
CA GLY A 62 28.55 -21.05 23.35
C GLY A 62 27.11 -21.33 22.88
N VAL A 63 26.46 -20.38 22.19
CA VAL A 63 25.12 -20.57 21.61
C VAL A 63 25.10 -21.67 20.55
N ALA A 64 26.10 -21.69 19.65
CA ALA A 64 26.23 -22.73 18.63
C ALA A 64 26.47 -24.11 19.26
N ALA A 65 27.32 -24.21 20.29
CA ALA A 65 27.55 -25.44 21.03
C ALA A 65 26.28 -25.96 21.72
N ALA A 66 25.47 -25.06 22.32
CA ALA A 66 24.18 -25.43 22.91
C ALA A 66 23.19 -25.96 21.85
N ALA A 67 23.15 -25.37 20.66
CA ALA A 67 22.30 -25.84 19.56
C ALA A 67 22.72 -27.22 19.02
N ILE A 68 24.04 -27.49 18.95
CA ILE A 68 24.59 -28.82 18.62
C ILE A 68 24.26 -29.84 19.74
N ALA A 69 24.34 -29.43 21.01
CA ALA A 69 23.94 -30.29 22.14
C ALA A 69 22.44 -30.65 22.09
N LEU A 70 21.56 -29.71 21.71
CA LEU A 70 20.13 -29.97 21.49
C LEU A 70 19.89 -30.98 20.35
N LEU A 71 20.68 -30.92 19.26
CA LEU A 71 20.64 -31.91 18.18
C LEU A 71 21.08 -33.30 18.65
N GLY A 72 22.19 -33.38 19.40
CA GLY A 72 22.68 -34.64 19.98
C GLY A 72 21.69 -35.27 20.98
N LEU A 73 21.09 -34.44 21.82
CA LEU A 73 20.07 -34.86 22.79
C LEU A 73 18.78 -35.31 22.08
N GLY A 74 18.33 -34.58 21.07
CA GLY A 74 17.21 -35.00 20.21
C GLY A 74 17.50 -36.29 19.42
N TRP A 75 18.75 -36.54 19.01
CA TRP A 75 19.18 -37.79 18.39
C TRP A 75 19.20 -38.97 19.38
N TRP A 76 19.61 -38.75 20.62
CA TRP A 76 19.56 -39.76 21.69
C TRP A 76 18.12 -40.12 22.07
N LEU A 77 17.23 -39.13 22.24
CA LEU A 77 15.83 -39.37 22.59
C LEU A 77 15.01 -40.07 21.49
N ARG A 78 15.47 -40.11 20.23
CA ARG A 78 14.69 -40.62 19.09
C ARG A 78 14.16 -42.06 19.27
N ARG A 79 14.87 -42.90 20.05
CA ARG A 79 14.47 -44.28 20.36
C ARG A 79 13.53 -44.40 21.57
N ARG A 80 13.44 -43.39 22.42
CA ARG A 80 12.58 -43.38 23.63
C ARG A 80 11.30 -42.57 23.45
N ASN A 81 11.37 -41.44 22.75
CA ASN A 81 10.23 -40.57 22.44
C ASN A 81 10.45 -39.90 21.07
N PRO A 82 10.05 -40.55 19.95
CA PRO A 82 10.41 -40.10 18.60
C PRO A 82 9.88 -38.71 18.27
N ASN A 83 8.63 -38.39 18.64
CA ASN A 83 8.03 -37.08 18.38
C ASN A 83 8.73 -35.94 19.14
N TYR A 84 9.21 -36.20 20.36
CA TYR A 84 9.94 -35.18 21.14
C TYR A 84 11.38 -35.02 20.64
N GLY A 85 12.04 -36.11 20.26
CA GLY A 85 13.35 -36.08 19.60
C GLY A 85 13.33 -35.26 18.30
N LEU A 86 12.32 -35.44 17.46
CA LEU A 86 12.15 -34.66 16.21
C LEU A 86 11.89 -33.18 16.47
N MET A 87 11.14 -32.81 17.53
CA MET A 87 10.93 -31.40 17.90
C MET A 87 12.22 -30.73 18.40
N LEU A 88 13.00 -31.42 19.25
CA LEU A 88 14.31 -30.94 19.72
C LEU A 88 15.31 -30.78 18.57
N GLN A 89 15.35 -31.74 17.62
CA GLN A 89 16.18 -31.64 16.44
C GLN A 89 15.77 -30.46 15.54
N GLY A 90 14.46 -30.28 15.28
CA GLY A 90 13.96 -29.14 14.52
C GLY A 90 14.30 -27.78 15.16
N ALA A 91 14.21 -27.68 16.49
CA ALA A 91 14.60 -26.49 17.23
C ALA A 91 16.12 -26.23 17.15
N GLY A 92 16.96 -27.26 17.30
CA GLY A 92 18.42 -27.13 17.14
C GLY A 92 18.84 -26.67 15.76
N ILE A 93 18.23 -27.19 14.69
CA ILE A 93 18.44 -26.75 13.30
C ILE A 93 18.07 -25.27 13.14
N ALA A 94 16.90 -24.86 13.65
CA ALA A 94 16.44 -23.48 13.56
C ALA A 94 17.34 -22.50 14.33
N VAL A 95 17.81 -22.86 15.53
CA VAL A 95 18.74 -22.04 16.32
C VAL A 95 20.09 -21.92 15.61
N LEU A 96 20.62 -22.98 14.98
CA LEU A 96 21.84 -22.88 14.17
C LEU A 96 21.66 -21.90 13.00
N TYR A 97 20.57 -22.02 12.23
CA TYR A 97 20.25 -21.09 11.14
C TYR A 97 20.23 -19.62 11.60
N LEU A 98 19.56 -19.35 12.72
CA LEU A 98 19.47 -18.00 13.29
C LEU A 98 20.80 -17.50 13.88
N THR A 99 21.59 -18.38 14.49
CA THR A 99 22.89 -18.02 15.08
C THR A 99 23.88 -17.59 13.99
N VAL A 100 23.91 -18.30 12.86
CA VAL A 100 24.73 -17.93 11.69
C VAL A 100 24.30 -16.58 11.12
N PHE A 101 22.98 -16.38 10.95
CA PHE A 101 22.45 -15.12 10.45
C PHE A 101 22.75 -13.94 11.39
N ALA A 102 22.62 -14.13 12.70
CA ALA A 102 22.91 -13.11 13.71
C ALA A 102 24.41 -12.75 13.76
N ALA A 103 25.29 -13.75 13.73
CA ALA A 103 26.75 -13.58 13.69
C ALA A 103 27.27 -13.02 12.36
N MET A 104 26.45 -13.03 11.29
CA MET A 104 26.75 -12.32 10.04
C MET A 104 26.25 -10.87 10.07
N ARG A 105 25.02 -10.65 10.57
CA ARG A 105 24.26 -9.41 10.30
C ARG A 105 24.08 -8.45 11.47
N LEU A 106 24.16 -8.93 12.72
CA LEU A 106 23.92 -8.12 13.93
C LEU A 106 25.22 -7.75 14.63
N HIS A 107 26.09 -8.73 14.81
CA HIS A 107 27.47 -8.55 15.26
C HIS A 107 28.32 -9.19 14.17
N PRO A 108 28.97 -8.41 13.28
CA PRO A 108 29.55 -8.89 12.01
C PRO A 108 30.85 -9.68 12.23
N LEU A 109 30.68 -10.88 12.79
CA LEU A 109 31.71 -11.84 13.14
C LEU A 109 31.96 -12.85 12.01
N LEU A 110 30.98 -13.03 11.11
CA LEU A 110 31.03 -13.90 9.95
C LEU A 110 30.82 -13.13 8.65
N ASP A 111 31.74 -13.30 7.69
CA ASP A 111 31.54 -12.89 6.30
C ASP A 111 30.34 -13.66 5.68
N PRO A 112 29.49 -13.03 4.85
CA PRO A 112 28.41 -13.69 4.11
C PRO A 112 28.78 -14.99 3.39
N LYS A 113 30.03 -15.15 2.91
CA LYS A 113 30.53 -16.40 2.33
C LYS A 113 30.61 -17.52 3.37
N MET A 114 31.17 -17.22 4.54
CA MET A 114 31.28 -18.18 5.66
C MET A 114 29.90 -18.54 6.20
N ALA A 115 29.00 -17.55 6.28
CA ALA A 115 27.61 -17.77 6.66
C ALA A 115 26.88 -18.72 5.68
N LEU A 116 26.98 -18.46 4.37
CA LEU A 116 26.39 -19.33 3.34
C LEU A 116 26.91 -20.77 3.45
N ILE A 117 28.23 -20.97 3.58
CA ILE A 117 28.82 -22.31 3.75
C ILE A 117 28.23 -23.03 4.97
N LEU A 118 28.12 -22.35 6.13
CA LEU A 118 27.58 -22.98 7.33
C LEU A 118 26.09 -23.34 7.18
N LEU A 119 25.28 -22.51 6.51
CA LEU A 119 23.88 -22.82 6.22
C LEU A 119 23.74 -24.04 5.29
N ILE A 120 24.62 -24.20 4.31
CA ILE A 120 24.64 -25.37 3.43
C ILE A 120 24.93 -26.65 4.23
N VAL A 121 25.93 -26.62 5.13
CA VAL A 121 26.24 -27.76 6.02
C VAL A 121 25.03 -28.12 6.89
N VAL A 122 24.39 -27.13 7.54
CA VAL A 122 23.18 -27.35 8.34
C VAL A 122 22.04 -27.94 7.50
N THR A 123 21.87 -27.50 6.24
CA THR A 123 20.85 -28.04 5.31
C THR A 123 21.10 -29.52 5.01
N ILE A 124 22.35 -29.89 4.68
CA ILE A 124 22.72 -31.27 4.33
C ILE A 124 22.56 -32.19 5.55
N CYS A 125 23.05 -31.79 6.72
CA CYS A 125 22.86 -32.53 7.97
C CYS A 125 21.37 -32.74 8.29
N SER A 126 20.53 -31.71 8.06
CA SER A 126 19.07 -31.80 8.24
C SER A 126 18.43 -32.79 7.27
N ALA A 127 18.80 -32.75 5.98
CA ALA A 127 18.28 -33.68 4.98
C ALA A 127 18.66 -35.14 5.30
N ILE A 128 19.89 -35.38 5.75
CA ILE A 128 20.35 -36.72 6.19
C ILE A 128 19.54 -37.18 7.41
N LEU A 129 19.35 -36.34 8.43
CA LEU A 129 18.51 -36.66 9.60
C LEU A 129 17.06 -36.96 9.22
N ALA A 130 16.52 -36.31 8.19
CA ALA A 130 15.16 -36.54 7.72
C ALA A 130 14.99 -37.90 7.02
N VAL A 131 15.93 -38.26 6.13
CA VAL A 131 15.91 -39.55 5.41
C VAL A 131 16.15 -40.70 6.38
N LEU A 132 17.09 -40.58 7.33
CA LEU A 132 17.39 -41.61 8.33
C LEU A 132 16.26 -41.85 9.35
N GLN A 133 15.31 -40.93 9.47
CA GLN A 133 14.16 -41.04 10.40
C GLN A 133 12.80 -41.12 9.67
N ASP A 134 12.81 -41.29 8.33
CA ASP A 134 11.65 -41.29 7.43
C ASP A 134 10.67 -40.12 7.64
N ALA A 135 11.21 -38.96 8.02
CA ALA A 135 10.46 -37.83 8.57
C ALA A 135 10.24 -36.73 7.50
N LEU A 136 9.16 -36.86 6.72
CA LEU A 136 8.80 -35.90 5.66
C LEU A 136 8.78 -34.43 6.12
N GLY A 137 8.33 -34.16 7.36
CA GLY A 137 8.31 -32.79 7.90
C GLY A 137 9.70 -32.16 8.05
N LEU A 138 10.71 -32.96 8.42
CA LEU A 138 12.09 -32.49 8.55
C LEU A 138 12.76 -32.37 7.17
N ALA A 139 12.38 -33.23 6.20
CA ALA A 139 12.82 -33.12 4.81
C ALA A 139 12.26 -31.86 4.12
N ALA A 140 10.98 -31.55 4.32
CA ALA A 140 10.34 -30.35 3.79
C ALA A 140 10.94 -29.07 4.41
N ALA A 141 11.20 -29.07 5.72
CA ALA A 141 11.87 -27.97 6.41
C ALA A 141 13.31 -27.75 5.87
N ALA A 142 14.06 -28.83 5.65
CA ALA A 142 15.40 -28.76 5.06
C ALA A 142 15.37 -28.23 3.61
N ALA A 143 14.45 -28.71 2.77
CA ALA A 143 14.32 -28.24 1.38
C ALA A 143 13.93 -26.76 1.29
N LEU A 144 12.95 -26.31 2.10
CA LEU A 144 12.55 -24.91 2.17
C LEU A 144 13.67 -24.02 2.72
N GLY A 145 14.35 -24.46 3.79
CA GLY A 145 15.51 -23.75 4.35
C GLY A 145 16.68 -23.65 3.37
N GLY A 146 16.92 -24.69 2.58
CA GLY A 146 17.95 -24.70 1.54
C GLY A 146 17.66 -23.72 0.40
N PHE A 147 16.45 -23.74 -0.18
CA PHE A 147 16.08 -22.75 -1.20
C PHE A 147 16.03 -21.32 -0.65
N ALA A 148 15.77 -21.13 0.64
CA ALA A 148 15.79 -19.82 1.29
C ALA A 148 17.21 -19.30 1.63
N ALA A 149 18.19 -20.18 1.87
CA ALA A 149 19.51 -19.78 2.38
C ALA A 149 20.24 -18.76 1.47
N PRO A 150 20.37 -18.96 0.13
CA PRO A 150 21.01 -17.97 -0.74
C PRO A 150 20.28 -16.63 -0.80
N ILE A 151 18.96 -16.62 -0.57
CA ILE A 151 18.13 -15.41 -0.55
C ILE A 151 18.43 -14.62 0.73
N LEU A 152 18.53 -15.31 1.88
CA LEU A 152 18.79 -14.72 3.19
C LEU A 152 20.24 -14.20 3.35
N THR A 153 21.22 -14.84 2.69
CA THR A 153 22.63 -14.41 2.67
C THR A 153 22.99 -13.60 1.41
N SER A 154 22.01 -13.15 0.63
CA SER A 154 22.27 -12.45 -0.63
C SER A 154 22.95 -11.10 -0.37
N THR A 155 24.14 -10.91 -0.94
CA THR A 155 24.90 -9.66 -0.92
C THR A 155 24.55 -8.72 -2.08
N GLY A 156 23.57 -9.08 -2.92
CA GLY A 156 23.18 -8.31 -4.11
C GLY A 156 24.12 -8.41 -5.32
N SER A 157 25.13 -9.29 -5.28
CA SER A 157 26.23 -9.36 -6.26
C SER A 157 25.88 -9.93 -7.65
N GLY A 158 24.66 -10.44 -7.87
CA GLY A 158 24.17 -10.85 -9.19
C GLY A 158 24.77 -12.13 -9.82
N ASN A 159 25.69 -12.85 -9.15
CA ASN A 159 26.33 -14.04 -9.72
C ASN A 159 25.35 -15.23 -9.87
N HIS A 160 24.89 -15.45 -11.09
CA HIS A 160 23.91 -16.47 -11.45
C HIS A 160 24.47 -17.89 -11.51
N VAL A 161 25.71 -18.07 -11.97
CA VAL A 161 26.35 -19.39 -12.07
C VAL A 161 26.49 -20.02 -10.69
N ALA A 162 26.84 -19.23 -9.68
CA ALA A 162 26.88 -19.68 -8.29
C ALA A 162 25.49 -20.09 -7.76
N LEU A 163 24.46 -19.27 -8.03
CA LEU A 163 23.07 -19.54 -7.62
C LEU A 163 22.50 -20.80 -8.27
N PHE A 164 22.70 -20.96 -9.59
CA PHE A 164 22.19 -22.11 -10.34
C PHE A 164 22.99 -23.38 -10.10
N SER A 165 24.31 -23.29 -9.86
CA SER A 165 25.10 -24.44 -9.40
C SER A 165 24.65 -24.91 -8.01
N TYR A 166 24.30 -23.98 -7.11
CA TYR A 166 23.73 -24.31 -5.81
C TYR A 166 22.36 -25.00 -5.94
N PHE A 167 21.46 -24.48 -6.79
CA PHE A 167 20.20 -25.17 -7.06
C PHE A 167 20.42 -26.52 -7.76
N ALA A 168 21.38 -26.66 -8.67
CA ALA A 168 21.72 -27.95 -9.28
C ALA A 168 22.10 -28.99 -8.21
N LEU A 169 22.93 -28.61 -7.22
CA LEU A 169 23.30 -29.46 -6.10
C LEU A 169 22.09 -29.84 -5.22
N LEU A 170 21.24 -28.86 -4.87
CA LEU A 170 20.06 -29.11 -4.04
C LEU A 170 19.03 -30.00 -4.77
N ASN A 171 18.84 -29.78 -6.08
CA ASN A 171 18.02 -30.63 -6.94
C ASN A 171 18.61 -32.02 -7.15
N ALA A 172 19.93 -32.18 -7.20
CA ALA A 172 20.56 -33.49 -7.22
C ALA A 172 20.26 -34.26 -5.93
N GLY A 173 20.17 -33.57 -4.79
CA GLY A 173 19.66 -34.12 -3.53
C GLY A 173 18.19 -34.57 -3.63
N ILE A 174 17.30 -33.73 -4.17
CA ILE A 174 15.88 -34.08 -4.40
C ILE A 174 15.76 -35.25 -5.38
N PHE A 175 16.53 -35.26 -6.47
CA PHE A 175 16.61 -36.32 -7.47
C PHE A 175 17.06 -37.66 -6.85
N ALA A 176 18.11 -37.63 -6.03
CA ALA A 176 18.59 -38.81 -5.32
C ALA A 176 17.54 -39.34 -4.34
N ILE A 177 16.86 -38.47 -3.59
CA ILE A 177 15.74 -38.87 -2.71
C ILE A 177 14.60 -39.47 -3.56
N ALA A 178 14.24 -38.87 -4.69
CA ALA A 178 13.19 -39.36 -5.60
C ALA A 178 13.52 -40.76 -6.18
N TRP A 179 14.80 -41.11 -6.30
CA TRP A 179 15.24 -42.46 -6.68
C TRP A 179 14.87 -43.52 -5.63
N PHE A 180 14.86 -43.14 -4.33
CA PHE A 180 14.60 -44.05 -3.20
C PHE A 180 13.20 -43.92 -2.56
N LYS A 181 12.55 -42.76 -2.64
CA LYS A 181 11.23 -42.43 -2.04
C LYS A 181 10.39 -41.54 -2.97
N ALA A 182 9.17 -41.95 -3.29
CA ALA A 182 8.27 -41.24 -4.22
C ALA A 182 7.50 -40.07 -3.57
N TRP A 183 8.17 -39.13 -2.89
CA TRP A 183 7.53 -38.02 -2.19
C TRP A 183 7.19 -36.84 -3.12
N ARG A 184 5.97 -36.83 -3.69
CA ARG A 184 5.48 -35.78 -4.60
C ARG A 184 5.68 -34.35 -4.07
N LEU A 185 5.42 -34.11 -2.78
CA LEU A 185 5.55 -32.77 -2.18
C LEU A 185 6.98 -32.23 -2.26
N LEU A 186 7.99 -33.09 -2.10
CA LEU A 186 9.40 -32.70 -2.20
C LEU A 186 9.77 -32.34 -3.64
N ASN A 187 9.34 -33.16 -4.61
CA ASN A 187 9.57 -32.91 -6.04
C ASN A 187 8.93 -31.59 -6.50
N LEU A 188 7.74 -31.26 -5.99
CA LEU A 188 7.06 -30.01 -6.32
C LEU A 188 7.76 -28.78 -5.71
N ILE A 189 8.19 -28.87 -4.44
CA ILE A 189 9.01 -27.81 -3.81
C ILE A 189 10.30 -27.58 -4.62
N GLY A 190 10.96 -28.66 -5.06
CA GLY A 190 12.10 -28.60 -5.97
C GLY A 190 11.79 -27.90 -7.30
N PHE A 191 10.78 -28.38 -8.02
CA PHE A 191 10.43 -27.87 -9.35
C PHE A 191 10.06 -26.38 -9.31
N VAL A 192 9.22 -25.99 -8.36
CA VAL A 192 8.78 -24.61 -8.16
C VAL A 192 9.94 -23.72 -7.68
N GLY A 193 10.78 -24.21 -6.76
CA GLY A 193 12.00 -23.48 -6.36
C GLY A 193 12.93 -23.24 -7.55
N THR A 194 13.15 -24.26 -8.38
CA THR A 194 14.18 -24.23 -9.43
C THR A 194 13.76 -23.48 -10.67
N PHE A 195 12.65 -23.87 -11.29
CA PHE A 195 12.16 -23.15 -12.46
C PHE A 195 11.49 -21.83 -12.07
N GLY A 196 10.91 -21.72 -10.87
CA GLY A 196 10.36 -20.45 -10.40
C GLY A 196 11.44 -19.41 -10.14
N ILE A 197 12.50 -19.73 -9.38
CA ILE A 197 13.61 -18.79 -9.16
C ILE A 197 14.48 -18.68 -10.43
N GLY A 198 14.65 -19.75 -11.20
CA GLY A 198 15.39 -19.76 -12.47
C GLY A 198 14.75 -18.87 -13.55
N LEU A 199 13.43 -18.92 -13.71
CA LEU A 199 12.68 -18.03 -14.59
C LEU A 199 12.64 -16.60 -14.04
N ALA A 200 12.48 -16.43 -12.71
CA ALA A 200 12.57 -15.11 -12.09
C ALA A 200 13.94 -14.46 -12.25
N TRP A 201 15.02 -15.25 -12.32
CA TRP A 201 16.35 -14.77 -12.68
C TRP A 201 16.48 -14.51 -14.19
N GLY A 202 16.06 -15.46 -15.03
CA GLY A 202 16.19 -15.35 -16.50
C GLY A 202 15.48 -14.13 -17.06
N GLN A 203 14.30 -13.78 -16.52
CA GLN A 203 13.59 -12.55 -16.88
C GLN A 203 14.25 -11.26 -16.38
N ARG A 204 15.09 -11.32 -15.35
CA ARG A 204 15.68 -10.14 -14.68
C ARG A 204 17.16 -9.92 -14.98
N SER A 205 17.87 -10.91 -15.54
CA SER A 205 19.35 -10.92 -15.50
C SER A 205 20.05 -11.76 -16.58
N TYR A 206 19.33 -12.34 -17.56
CA TYR A 206 19.93 -13.09 -18.67
C TYR A 206 20.23 -12.21 -19.90
N ASN A 207 21.33 -12.52 -20.60
CA ASN A 207 21.75 -11.88 -21.86
C ASN A 207 22.23 -12.95 -22.87
N PRO A 208 22.17 -12.72 -24.20
CA PRO A 208 22.65 -13.68 -25.21
C PRO A 208 24.13 -14.07 -25.07
N GLU A 209 24.99 -13.22 -24.53
CA GLU A 209 26.39 -13.55 -24.21
C GLU A 209 26.51 -14.63 -23.12
N LEU A 210 25.52 -14.69 -22.22
CA LEU A 210 25.39 -15.73 -21.19
C LEU A 210 24.72 -17.01 -21.72
N PHE A 211 24.45 -17.10 -23.03
CA PHE A 211 23.90 -18.30 -23.67
C PHE A 211 24.73 -19.54 -23.31
N ALA A 212 26.03 -19.51 -23.58
CA ALA A 212 26.93 -20.63 -23.34
C ALA A 212 27.02 -21.05 -21.86
N SER A 213 26.80 -20.13 -20.91
CA SER A 213 26.80 -20.45 -19.47
C SER A 213 25.42 -20.83 -18.92
N THR A 214 24.32 -20.45 -19.58
CA THR A 214 22.95 -20.65 -19.07
C THR A 214 22.27 -21.85 -19.72
N GLU A 215 22.46 -22.03 -21.03
CA GLU A 215 21.89 -23.13 -21.81
C GLU A 215 22.20 -24.52 -21.22
N PRO A 216 23.44 -24.83 -20.77
CA PRO A 216 23.72 -26.13 -20.17
C PRO A 216 22.90 -26.38 -18.89
N PHE A 217 22.67 -25.35 -18.07
CA PHE A 217 21.80 -25.48 -16.89
C PHE A 217 20.33 -25.62 -17.27
N LEU A 218 19.86 -24.91 -18.30
CA LEU A 218 18.49 -25.06 -18.81
C LEU A 218 18.23 -26.49 -19.28
N VAL A 219 19.09 -27.00 -20.17
CA VAL A 219 19.01 -28.38 -20.69
C VAL A 219 19.16 -29.38 -19.54
N LEU A 220 20.09 -29.15 -18.60
CA LEU A 220 20.26 -30.01 -17.42
C LEU A 220 19.00 -30.05 -16.55
N PHE A 221 18.40 -28.92 -16.20
CA PHE A 221 17.19 -28.88 -15.38
C PHE A 221 15.99 -29.48 -16.12
N PHE A 222 15.84 -29.19 -17.42
CA PHE A 222 14.82 -29.82 -18.27
C PHE A 222 14.96 -31.35 -18.25
N LEU A 223 16.16 -31.88 -18.48
CA LEU A 223 16.43 -33.32 -18.48
C LEU A 223 16.30 -33.93 -17.08
N MET A 224 16.74 -33.26 -16.02
CA MET A 224 16.57 -33.72 -14.63
C MET A 224 15.09 -33.85 -14.25
N TYR A 225 14.24 -32.87 -14.59
CA TYR A 225 12.82 -32.94 -14.25
C TYR A 225 12.01 -33.85 -15.18
N LEU A 226 12.38 -33.95 -16.47
CA LEU A 226 11.87 -34.99 -17.36
C LEU A 226 12.22 -36.39 -16.83
N ALA A 227 13.45 -36.58 -16.33
CA ALA A 227 13.88 -37.83 -15.71
C ALA A 227 13.17 -38.10 -14.37
N ILE A 228 12.98 -37.11 -13.48
CA ILE A 228 12.19 -37.25 -12.24
C ILE A 228 10.75 -37.65 -12.57
N GLY A 229 10.13 -37.02 -13.57
CA GLY A 229 8.78 -37.39 -14.03
C GLY A 229 8.70 -38.83 -14.52
N LEU A 230 9.64 -39.25 -15.37
CA LEU A 230 9.72 -40.62 -15.88
C LEU A 230 10.08 -41.65 -14.80
N LEU A 231 10.90 -41.31 -13.81
CA LEU A 231 11.26 -42.18 -12.68
C LEU A 231 10.10 -42.35 -11.70
N PHE A 232 9.40 -41.25 -11.37
CA PHE A 232 8.18 -41.26 -10.55
C PHE A 232 7.10 -42.12 -11.21
N ALA A 233 6.84 -41.88 -12.50
CA ALA A 233 5.91 -42.68 -13.30
C ALA A 233 6.32 -44.17 -13.34
N ARG A 234 7.59 -44.48 -13.65
CA ARG A 234 8.12 -45.86 -13.70
C ARG A 234 8.01 -46.58 -12.35
N ARG A 235 8.18 -45.87 -11.24
CA ARG A 235 8.11 -46.46 -9.89
C ARG A 235 6.68 -46.76 -9.48
N LYS A 236 5.77 -45.79 -9.61
CA LYS A 236 4.32 -46.01 -9.43
C LYS A 236 3.79 -47.13 -10.33
N LEU A 237 4.24 -47.21 -11.60
CA LEU A 237 3.91 -48.30 -12.53
C LEU A 237 4.50 -49.68 -12.14
N ARG A 238 5.56 -49.72 -11.33
CA ARG A 238 6.14 -50.97 -10.79
C ARG A 238 5.49 -51.40 -9.47
N GLU A 239 5.01 -50.45 -8.68
CA GLU A 239 4.26 -50.67 -7.44
C GLU A 239 2.78 -51.03 -7.73
N ALA A 240 2.28 -50.73 -8.94
CA ALA A 240 0.96 -51.16 -9.41
C ALA A 240 0.91 -52.65 -9.80
N ALA A 241 -0.14 -53.35 -9.37
CA ALA A 241 -0.39 -54.75 -9.69
C ALA A 241 -0.59 -54.99 -11.21
N ALA A 242 -0.42 -56.25 -11.64
CA ALA A 242 -0.31 -56.65 -13.05
C ALA A 242 -1.41 -56.04 -13.95
N ALA A 243 -0.97 -55.44 -15.07
CA ALA A 243 -1.86 -54.86 -16.06
C ALA A 243 -2.64 -55.96 -16.82
N PRO A 244 -3.90 -55.70 -17.24
CA PRO A 244 -4.70 -56.65 -18.01
C PRO A 244 -4.21 -56.74 -19.46
N ASP A 245 -4.10 -57.96 -19.98
CA ASP A 245 -3.83 -58.22 -21.40
C ASP A 245 -5.14 -58.15 -22.20
N GLY A 246 -5.33 -57.10 -23.00
CA GLY A 246 -6.58 -56.85 -23.75
C GLY A 246 -6.56 -55.57 -24.58
N GLU A 247 -7.64 -55.31 -25.33
CA GLU A 247 -7.74 -54.30 -26.40
C GLU A 247 -7.25 -52.87 -26.07
N ARG A 248 -6.80 -52.17 -27.13
CA ARG A 248 -6.17 -50.84 -27.09
C ARG A 248 -6.93 -49.81 -26.24
N ASP A 249 -8.25 -49.71 -26.44
CA ASP A 249 -9.11 -48.77 -25.70
C ASP A 249 -9.33 -49.19 -24.24
N ALA A 250 -9.24 -50.48 -23.90
CA ALA A 250 -9.31 -50.93 -22.51
C ALA A 250 -8.01 -50.60 -21.76
N LEU A 251 -6.84 -50.78 -22.40
CA LEU A 251 -5.54 -50.39 -21.87
C LEU A 251 -5.40 -48.87 -21.65
N LEU A 252 -5.86 -48.04 -22.61
CA LEU A 252 -5.91 -46.58 -22.45
C LEU A 252 -6.76 -46.18 -21.24
N ARG A 253 -7.96 -46.76 -21.08
CA ARG A 253 -8.85 -46.47 -19.95
C ARG A 253 -8.32 -47.01 -18.61
N TRP A 254 -7.61 -48.13 -18.59
CA TRP A 254 -6.95 -48.65 -17.38
C TRP A 254 -5.79 -47.74 -16.94
N SER A 255 -4.90 -47.36 -17.87
CA SER A 255 -3.77 -46.47 -17.57
C SER A 255 -4.24 -45.07 -17.14
N ALA A 256 -5.29 -44.53 -17.74
CA ALA A 256 -5.92 -43.27 -17.31
C ALA A 256 -6.54 -43.35 -15.89
N ARG A 257 -7.08 -44.50 -15.48
CA ARG A 257 -7.70 -44.70 -14.15
C ARG A 257 -6.67 -44.88 -13.03
N GLN A 258 -5.49 -45.43 -13.33
CA GLN A 258 -4.34 -45.48 -12.40
C GLN A 258 -3.60 -44.12 -12.31
N GLY A 259 -4.25 -43.01 -12.71
CA GLY A 259 -3.64 -41.70 -13.04
C GLY A 259 -2.82 -40.99 -11.96
N ASP A 260 -2.65 -41.57 -10.78
CA ASP A 260 -1.73 -41.10 -9.75
C ASP A 260 -0.25 -41.51 -10.03
N TYR A 261 0.05 -42.05 -11.23
CA TYR A 261 1.42 -42.28 -11.74
C TYR A 261 1.90 -41.24 -12.77
N ILE A 262 1.00 -40.68 -13.60
CA ILE A 262 1.32 -39.56 -14.50
C ILE A 262 0.96 -38.27 -13.76
N ASP A 263 1.94 -37.72 -13.02
CA ASP A 263 1.80 -36.34 -12.55
C ASP A 263 1.93 -35.41 -13.78
N GLY A 264 0.79 -35.00 -14.34
CA GLY A 264 0.72 -34.21 -15.57
C GLY A 264 1.53 -32.91 -15.49
N THR A 265 1.68 -32.36 -14.28
CA THR A 265 2.53 -31.20 -13.96
C THR A 265 4.01 -31.47 -14.29
N VAL A 266 4.48 -32.68 -13.99
CA VAL A 266 5.90 -33.08 -14.15
C VAL A 266 6.16 -33.66 -15.55
N LEU A 267 5.12 -34.11 -16.28
CA LEU A 267 5.28 -34.62 -17.64
C LEU A 267 5.15 -33.54 -18.73
N PHE A 268 4.15 -32.66 -18.64
CA PHE A 268 3.93 -31.58 -19.63
C PHE A 268 4.66 -30.27 -19.26
N GLY A 269 4.95 -30.06 -17.97
CA GLY A 269 5.70 -28.89 -17.49
C GLY A 269 7.06 -28.76 -18.18
N PRO A 270 7.93 -29.79 -18.17
CA PRO A 270 9.23 -29.72 -18.80
C PRO A 270 9.22 -29.38 -20.30
N PRO A 271 8.50 -30.05 -21.23
CA PRO A 271 8.55 -29.70 -22.65
C PRO A 271 8.17 -28.25 -22.93
N LEU A 272 7.12 -27.77 -22.26
CA LEU A 272 6.57 -26.44 -22.50
C LEU A 272 7.50 -25.34 -21.95
N VAL A 273 7.97 -25.51 -20.71
CA VAL A 273 8.91 -24.57 -20.07
C VAL A 273 10.29 -24.65 -20.73
N GLY A 274 10.74 -25.86 -21.08
CA GLY A 274 12.01 -26.14 -21.75
C GLY A 274 12.09 -25.54 -23.15
N PHE A 275 11.17 -25.89 -24.06
CA PHE A 275 11.18 -25.33 -25.42
C PHE A 275 10.88 -23.82 -25.44
N GLY A 276 10.07 -23.32 -24.50
CA GLY A 276 9.86 -21.88 -24.33
C GLY A 276 11.15 -21.15 -23.99
N LEU A 277 11.93 -21.67 -23.04
CA LEU A 277 13.25 -21.13 -22.69
C LEU A 277 14.28 -21.36 -23.82
N GLN A 278 14.21 -22.48 -24.56
CA GLN A 278 15.06 -22.81 -25.71
C GLN A 278 14.90 -21.82 -26.89
N TYR A 279 13.66 -21.57 -27.30
CA TYR A 279 13.37 -20.68 -28.43
C TYR A 279 13.78 -19.24 -28.13
N ALA A 280 13.52 -18.78 -26.89
CA ALA A 280 13.97 -17.48 -26.42
C ALA A 280 15.49 -17.30 -26.55
N VAL A 281 16.23 -18.39 -26.35
CA VAL A 281 17.69 -18.43 -26.42
C VAL A 281 18.25 -18.51 -27.85
N ILE A 282 17.62 -19.29 -28.77
CA ILE A 282 18.25 -19.67 -30.06
C ILE A 282 17.68 -19.00 -31.34
N HIS A 283 16.62 -18.21 -31.25
CA HIS A 283 15.91 -17.63 -32.41
C HIS A 283 16.74 -16.73 -33.35
N HIS A 284 17.96 -16.35 -32.97
CA HIS A 284 18.84 -15.44 -33.70
C HIS A 284 19.63 -16.10 -34.85
N ILE A 285 19.50 -17.42 -35.03
CA ILE A 285 20.23 -18.21 -36.04
C ILE A 285 19.32 -18.49 -37.24
N GLU A 286 19.77 -18.17 -38.46
CA GLU A 286 19.01 -18.37 -39.70
C GLU A 286 18.56 -19.84 -39.87
N PHE A 287 17.28 -20.05 -40.16
CA PHE A 287 16.58 -21.35 -40.15
C PHE A 287 16.66 -22.16 -38.82
N GLY A 288 17.43 -21.73 -37.82
CA GLY A 288 17.67 -22.47 -36.57
C GLY A 288 16.41 -22.77 -35.77
N ALA A 289 15.39 -21.94 -35.87
CA ALA A 289 14.07 -22.20 -35.28
C ALA A 289 13.29 -23.30 -36.03
N ALA A 290 13.33 -23.32 -37.37
CA ALA A 290 12.73 -24.39 -38.17
C ALA A 290 13.42 -25.73 -37.90
N PHE A 291 14.76 -25.74 -37.80
CA PHE A 291 15.53 -26.92 -37.43
C PHE A 291 15.33 -27.35 -35.97
N SER A 292 15.18 -26.42 -35.01
CA SER A 292 14.92 -26.76 -33.60
C SER A 292 13.50 -27.30 -33.38
N ALA A 293 12.50 -26.76 -34.08
CA ALA A 293 11.13 -27.29 -34.10
C ALA A 293 11.11 -28.71 -34.69
N LEU A 294 11.77 -28.90 -35.84
CA LEU A 294 11.94 -30.22 -36.45
C LEU A 294 12.67 -31.19 -35.50
N ALA A 295 13.75 -30.75 -34.85
CA ALA A 295 14.52 -31.57 -33.90
C ALA A 295 13.73 -31.97 -32.65
N LEU A 296 12.90 -31.07 -32.10
CA LEU A 296 12.04 -31.39 -30.96
C LEU A 296 10.88 -32.31 -31.36
N GLY A 297 10.28 -32.08 -32.54
CA GLY A 297 9.28 -32.98 -33.12
C GLY A 297 9.83 -34.38 -33.33
N LEU A 298 11.08 -34.48 -33.81
CA LEU A 298 11.81 -35.75 -33.95
C LEU A 298 12.16 -36.37 -32.59
N LEU A 299 12.57 -35.58 -31.57
CA LEU A 299 12.87 -36.08 -30.23
C LEU A 299 11.65 -36.70 -29.55
N TYR A 300 10.47 -36.06 -29.64
CA TYR A 300 9.25 -36.61 -29.06
C TYR A 300 8.74 -37.85 -29.81
N VAL A 301 8.84 -37.87 -31.14
CA VAL A 301 8.61 -39.09 -31.96
C VAL A 301 9.58 -40.21 -31.60
N LEU A 302 10.85 -39.89 -31.31
CA LEU A 302 11.87 -40.86 -30.86
C LEU A 302 11.56 -41.41 -29.46
N ILE A 303 11.19 -40.56 -28.50
CA ILE A 303 10.78 -40.99 -27.15
C ILE A 303 9.53 -41.88 -27.21
N ALA A 304 8.54 -41.51 -28.04
CA ALA A 304 7.35 -42.33 -28.31
C ALA A 304 7.77 -43.74 -28.79
N ARG A 305 8.69 -43.80 -29.75
CA ARG A 305 9.20 -45.04 -30.37
C ARG A 305 10.02 -45.91 -29.41
N VAL A 306 10.80 -45.32 -28.50
CA VAL A 306 11.56 -46.06 -27.47
C VAL A 306 10.64 -46.63 -26.38
N LEU A 307 9.62 -45.87 -25.96
CA LEU A 307 8.64 -46.32 -24.96
C LEU A 307 7.74 -47.43 -25.51
N SER A 308 7.30 -47.33 -26.77
CA SER A 308 6.51 -48.38 -27.43
C SER A 308 7.26 -49.71 -27.56
N GLY A 309 8.59 -49.67 -27.67
CA GLY A 309 9.43 -50.88 -27.82
C GLY A 309 9.81 -51.58 -26.52
N ARG A 310 9.89 -50.87 -25.38
CA ARG A 310 10.35 -51.45 -24.09
C ARG A 310 9.24 -51.83 -23.11
N ALA A 311 8.02 -51.33 -23.30
CA ALA A 311 6.87 -51.62 -22.44
C ALA A 311 5.56 -51.67 -23.23
N PRO A 312 5.37 -52.69 -24.11
CA PRO A 312 4.16 -52.82 -24.90
C PRO A 312 2.90 -52.86 -23.99
N GLY A 313 1.84 -52.18 -24.44
CA GLY A 313 0.56 -52.05 -23.73
C GLY A 313 0.56 -51.07 -22.55
N ARG A 314 1.49 -51.22 -21.59
CA ARG A 314 1.42 -50.50 -20.29
C ARG A 314 1.69 -49.00 -20.34
N ALA A 315 2.30 -48.49 -21.41
CA ALA A 315 2.66 -47.08 -21.58
C ALA A 315 1.95 -46.38 -22.75
N LEU A 316 0.87 -46.95 -23.30
CA LEU A 316 0.31 -46.50 -24.59
C LEU A 316 -0.11 -45.01 -24.61
N LEU A 317 -0.78 -44.54 -23.54
CA LEU A 317 -1.24 -43.15 -23.43
C LEU A 317 -0.07 -42.14 -23.41
N LEU A 318 1.10 -42.56 -22.89
CA LEU A 318 2.33 -41.78 -22.92
C LEU A 318 2.95 -41.73 -24.33
N VAL A 319 2.83 -42.82 -25.11
CA VAL A 319 3.32 -42.91 -26.49
C VAL A 319 2.51 -42.03 -27.44
N GLU A 320 1.18 -42.09 -27.37
CA GLU A 320 0.29 -41.32 -28.26
C GLU A 320 0.42 -39.80 -28.03
N THR A 321 0.57 -39.39 -26.76
CA THR A 321 0.89 -38.01 -26.37
C THR A 321 2.17 -37.49 -27.04
N CYS A 322 3.22 -38.32 -27.08
CA CYS A 322 4.50 -37.97 -27.70
C CYS A 322 4.44 -37.97 -29.25
N MET A 323 3.57 -38.75 -29.88
CA MET A 323 3.40 -38.76 -31.35
C MET A 323 2.66 -37.53 -31.89
N ALA A 324 1.59 -37.09 -31.22
CA ALA A 324 0.82 -35.92 -31.65
C ALA A 324 1.67 -34.63 -31.67
N LEU A 325 2.62 -34.52 -30.73
CA LEU A 325 3.59 -33.43 -30.68
C LEU A 325 4.50 -33.39 -31.94
N GLY A 326 4.78 -34.52 -32.58
CA GLY A 326 5.66 -34.59 -33.76
C GLY A 326 5.07 -33.97 -35.03
N VAL A 327 3.82 -34.30 -35.37
CA VAL A 327 3.19 -33.88 -36.64
C VAL A 327 3.01 -32.35 -36.69
N VAL A 328 2.67 -31.74 -35.55
CA VAL A 328 2.44 -30.29 -35.42
C VAL A 328 3.71 -29.49 -35.76
N PHE A 329 4.90 -29.99 -35.39
CA PHE A 329 6.17 -29.34 -35.73
C PHE A 329 6.58 -29.55 -37.22
N GLY A 330 5.87 -30.38 -37.99
CA GLY A 330 6.22 -30.70 -39.39
C GLY A 330 5.56 -29.80 -40.45
N THR A 331 4.25 -29.56 -40.38
CA THR A 331 3.53 -28.72 -41.36
C THR A 331 3.97 -27.25 -41.35
N LEU A 332 4.65 -26.83 -40.28
CA LEU A 332 5.15 -25.48 -40.08
C LEU A 332 6.30 -25.10 -41.03
N ALA A 333 6.89 -26.06 -41.76
CA ALA A 333 8.07 -25.84 -42.58
C ALA A 333 7.82 -25.17 -43.95
N ILE A 334 6.67 -25.40 -44.59
CA ILE A 334 6.43 -24.97 -45.99
C ILE A 334 6.22 -23.45 -46.17
N PRO A 335 5.50 -22.72 -45.29
CA PRO A 335 5.32 -21.27 -45.44
C PRO A 335 6.61 -20.45 -45.39
N LEU A 336 7.75 -21.06 -45.06
CA LEU A 336 9.05 -20.43 -44.94
C LEU A 336 9.77 -20.26 -46.31
N GLY A 337 9.07 -19.94 -47.42
CA GLY A 337 9.75 -19.75 -48.73
C GLY A 337 9.01 -19.56 -50.09
N LEU A 338 7.89 -18.81 -50.26
CA LEU A 338 7.31 -18.53 -51.61
C LEU A 338 6.65 -17.13 -51.80
N ASP A 339 6.37 -16.74 -53.07
CA ASP A 339 6.04 -15.37 -53.52
C ASP A 339 4.54 -15.09 -53.83
N ALA A 340 4.07 -13.82 -53.72
CA ALA A 340 2.76 -13.55 -53.10
C ALA A 340 1.62 -12.83 -53.88
N ARG A 341 1.82 -12.21 -55.06
CA ARG A 341 0.80 -11.27 -55.61
C ARG A 341 -0.43 -11.93 -56.29
N TRP A 342 -0.24 -12.54 -57.45
CA TRP A 342 -1.34 -13.06 -58.29
C TRP A 342 -1.98 -14.33 -57.73
N THR A 343 -1.27 -15.05 -56.85
CA THR A 343 -1.80 -16.17 -56.06
C THR A 343 -3.04 -15.77 -55.25
N SER A 344 -3.17 -14.50 -54.89
CA SER A 344 -4.25 -14.01 -54.05
C SER A 344 -5.61 -13.87 -54.74
N ALA A 345 -5.72 -13.05 -55.79
CA ALA A 345 -6.99 -12.75 -56.44
C ALA A 345 -7.65 -14.01 -57.05
N ALA A 346 -6.84 -14.93 -57.57
CA ALA A 346 -7.28 -16.23 -58.06
C ALA A 346 -7.92 -17.08 -56.95
N TRP A 347 -7.18 -17.33 -55.85
CA TRP A 347 -7.66 -18.10 -54.70
C TRP A 347 -8.94 -17.52 -54.07
N ALA A 348 -9.15 -16.20 -54.14
CA ALA A 348 -10.35 -15.55 -53.60
C ALA A 348 -11.63 -15.86 -54.39
N VAL A 349 -11.58 -15.68 -55.72
CA VAL A 349 -12.73 -15.92 -56.62
C VAL A 349 -13.00 -17.41 -56.73
N GLU A 350 -11.94 -18.22 -56.86
CA GLU A 350 -12.03 -19.68 -56.90
C GLU A 350 -12.65 -20.23 -55.60
N GLY A 351 -12.15 -19.78 -54.44
CA GLY A 351 -12.73 -20.15 -53.15
C GLY A 351 -14.20 -19.72 -53.00
N ALA A 352 -14.61 -18.56 -53.53
CA ALA A 352 -16.01 -18.15 -53.50
C ALA A 352 -16.92 -19.04 -54.34
N GLY A 353 -16.46 -19.43 -55.53
CA GLY A 353 -17.17 -20.37 -56.42
C GLY A 353 -17.30 -21.77 -55.82
N ILE A 354 -16.21 -22.34 -55.31
CA ILE A 354 -16.21 -23.65 -54.65
C ILE A 354 -17.11 -23.62 -53.40
N PHE A 355 -17.12 -22.52 -52.64
CA PHE A 355 -17.99 -22.39 -51.47
C PHE A 355 -19.49 -22.39 -51.85
N TRP A 356 -19.88 -21.61 -52.85
CA TRP A 356 -21.26 -21.56 -53.36
C TRP A 356 -21.73 -22.93 -53.88
N LEU A 357 -20.88 -23.63 -54.64
CA LEU A 357 -21.18 -24.96 -55.16
C LEU A 357 -21.26 -26.00 -54.03
N GLY A 358 -20.33 -25.97 -53.08
CA GLY A 358 -20.28 -26.88 -51.94
C GLY A 358 -21.48 -26.77 -51.00
N LEU A 359 -22.10 -25.59 -50.93
CA LEU A 359 -23.34 -25.34 -50.21
C LEU A 359 -24.52 -26.09 -50.87
N ARG A 360 -24.69 -25.93 -52.19
CA ARG A 360 -25.74 -26.63 -52.97
C ARG A 360 -25.57 -28.15 -53.01
N GLN A 361 -24.35 -28.66 -52.89
CA GLN A 361 -24.03 -30.09 -52.97
C GLN A 361 -23.85 -30.79 -51.61
N ARG A 362 -24.08 -30.09 -50.49
CA ARG A 362 -23.96 -30.60 -49.11
C ARG A 362 -22.59 -31.23 -48.74
N ARG A 363 -21.48 -30.87 -49.39
CA ARG A 363 -20.12 -31.42 -49.10
C ARG A 363 -19.35 -30.57 -48.06
N PRO A 364 -19.10 -31.03 -46.81
CA PRO A 364 -18.48 -30.20 -45.77
C PRO A 364 -16.96 -30.00 -45.96
N LEU A 365 -16.23 -31.03 -46.41
CA LEU A 365 -14.78 -30.93 -46.64
C LEU A 365 -14.44 -29.94 -47.77
N ALA A 366 -15.26 -29.88 -48.83
CA ALA A 366 -15.11 -28.92 -49.91
C ALA A 366 -15.36 -27.47 -49.45
N ARG A 367 -16.31 -27.27 -48.52
CA ARG A 367 -16.57 -25.95 -47.91
C ARG A 367 -15.45 -25.51 -46.97
N ALA A 368 -14.89 -26.42 -46.18
CA ALA A 368 -13.69 -26.15 -45.37
C ALA A 368 -12.48 -25.80 -46.25
N PHE A 369 -12.27 -26.53 -47.36
CA PHE A 369 -11.20 -26.24 -48.32
C PHE A 369 -11.39 -24.88 -49.02
N ALA A 370 -12.62 -24.56 -49.45
CA ALA A 370 -12.94 -23.27 -50.06
C ALA A 370 -12.66 -22.07 -49.12
N LEU A 371 -12.98 -22.21 -47.83
CA LEU A 371 -12.67 -21.20 -46.82
C LEU A 371 -11.15 -21.09 -46.57
N LEU A 372 -10.43 -22.22 -46.52
CA LEU A 372 -8.96 -22.21 -46.42
C LEU A 372 -8.31 -21.51 -47.63
N LEU A 373 -8.85 -21.71 -48.83
CA LEU A 373 -8.37 -21.07 -50.05
C LEU A 373 -8.61 -19.55 -50.02
N GLN A 374 -9.80 -19.09 -49.59
CA GLN A 374 -10.09 -17.67 -49.38
C GLN A 374 -9.23 -17.02 -48.28
N VAL A 375 -8.85 -17.77 -47.24
CA VAL A 375 -7.92 -17.29 -46.20
C VAL A 375 -6.50 -17.19 -46.74
N GLY A 376 -6.03 -18.19 -47.49
CA GLY A 376 -4.76 -18.11 -48.23
C GLY A 376 -4.72 -16.93 -49.19
N ALA A 377 -5.83 -16.67 -49.88
CA ALA A 377 -6.01 -15.54 -50.78
C ALA A 377 -5.79 -14.20 -50.09
N ALA A 378 -6.49 -13.98 -48.98
CA ALA A 378 -6.38 -12.75 -48.20
C ALA A 378 -4.94 -12.52 -47.69
N LEU A 379 -4.27 -13.57 -47.22
CA LEU A 379 -2.89 -13.50 -46.72
C LEU A 379 -1.89 -13.16 -47.84
N ALA A 380 -2.02 -13.80 -49.00
CA ALA A 380 -1.20 -13.51 -50.17
C ALA A 380 -1.40 -12.06 -50.67
N PHE A 381 -2.66 -11.57 -50.71
CA PHE A 381 -2.94 -10.19 -51.15
C PHE A 381 -2.33 -9.18 -50.19
N LEU A 382 -2.46 -9.38 -48.89
CA LEU A 382 -1.89 -8.50 -47.86
C LEU A 382 -0.35 -8.43 -47.95
N GLY A 383 0.32 -9.55 -48.30
CA GLY A 383 1.76 -9.58 -48.58
C GLY A 383 2.18 -8.83 -49.85
N SER A 384 1.23 -8.38 -50.69
CA SER A 384 1.51 -7.71 -51.97
C SER A 384 1.33 -6.19 -51.95
N LEU A 385 0.78 -5.61 -50.90
CA LEU A 385 0.44 -4.18 -50.88
C LEU A 385 1.69 -3.27 -50.91
N ARG A 386 1.64 -2.21 -51.71
CA ARG A 386 2.61 -1.09 -51.70
C ARG A 386 1.82 0.20 -51.48
N VAL A 387 2.42 1.16 -50.77
CA VAL A 387 1.76 2.42 -50.42
C VAL A 387 1.98 3.44 -51.54
N GLY A 388 0.89 3.86 -52.20
CA GLY A 388 0.87 4.80 -53.31
C GLY A 388 -0.54 5.38 -53.50
N VAL A 389 -0.69 6.42 -54.32
CA VAL A 389 -2.00 7.00 -54.67
C VAL A 389 -2.38 6.50 -56.05
N ASP A 390 -3.14 5.41 -56.07
CA ASP A 390 -3.55 4.70 -57.29
C ASP A 390 -4.99 5.09 -57.66
N SER A 391 -5.33 5.03 -58.95
CA SER A 391 -6.70 5.26 -59.41
C SER A 391 -7.59 4.06 -59.11
N LEU A 392 -8.91 4.26 -59.07
CA LEU A 392 -9.87 3.19 -58.76
C LEU A 392 -9.88 2.05 -59.80
N LEU A 393 -9.23 2.25 -60.95
CA LEU A 393 -9.09 1.28 -62.04
C LEU A 393 -7.73 0.54 -62.03
N ASP A 394 -6.81 0.89 -61.13
CA ASP A 394 -5.53 0.21 -60.98
C ASP A 394 -5.65 -1.12 -60.20
N GLY A 395 -4.65 -1.99 -60.37
CA GLY A 395 -4.73 -3.39 -59.92
C GLY A 395 -4.91 -3.61 -58.42
N ALA A 396 -4.42 -2.71 -57.56
CA ALA A 396 -4.54 -2.85 -56.11
C ALA A 396 -5.95 -2.49 -55.58
N PRO A 397 -6.55 -1.33 -55.91
CA PRO A 397 -7.96 -1.06 -55.62
C PRO A 397 -8.91 -2.12 -56.20
N LEU A 398 -8.66 -2.56 -57.45
CA LEU A 398 -9.47 -3.59 -58.11
C LEU A 398 -9.37 -4.95 -57.41
N GLY A 399 -8.17 -5.40 -57.04
CA GLY A 399 -7.97 -6.66 -56.30
C GLY A 399 -8.65 -6.65 -54.94
N ALA A 400 -8.60 -5.52 -54.22
CA ALA A 400 -9.30 -5.34 -52.96
C ALA A 400 -10.83 -5.35 -53.15
N LEU A 401 -11.35 -4.67 -54.17
CA LEU A 401 -12.77 -4.71 -54.53
C LEU A 401 -13.25 -6.14 -54.84
N MET A 402 -12.52 -6.88 -55.68
CA MET A 402 -12.88 -8.25 -56.07
C MET A 402 -12.86 -9.21 -54.87
N LEU A 403 -11.82 -9.16 -54.04
CA LEU A 403 -11.66 -10.03 -52.87
C LEU A 403 -12.69 -9.68 -51.77
N GLY A 404 -13.00 -8.39 -51.61
CA GLY A 404 -14.08 -7.91 -50.74
C GLY A 404 -15.46 -8.38 -51.18
N VAL A 405 -15.80 -8.22 -52.46
CA VAL A 405 -17.07 -8.66 -53.05
C VAL A 405 -17.21 -10.19 -52.99
N ALA A 406 -16.15 -10.96 -53.28
CA ALA A 406 -16.16 -12.42 -53.23
C ALA A 406 -16.50 -12.94 -51.82
N LEU A 407 -15.89 -12.36 -50.77
CA LEU A 407 -16.16 -12.71 -49.38
C LEU A 407 -17.57 -12.29 -48.92
N LEU A 408 -18.05 -11.10 -49.34
CA LEU A 408 -19.42 -10.65 -49.07
C LEU A 408 -20.48 -11.48 -49.80
N PHE A 409 -20.17 -11.98 -51.00
CA PHE A 409 -21.03 -12.92 -51.73
C PHE A 409 -21.12 -14.26 -51.01
N SER A 410 -19.99 -14.84 -50.58
CA SER A 410 -19.97 -16.06 -49.74
C SER A 410 -20.76 -15.87 -48.43
N PHE A 411 -20.64 -14.71 -47.77
CA PHE A 411 -21.44 -14.34 -46.61
C PHE A 411 -22.95 -14.28 -46.91
N TRP A 412 -23.35 -13.60 -47.99
CA TRP A 412 -24.76 -13.42 -48.34
C TRP A 412 -25.44 -14.76 -48.69
N GLN A 413 -24.75 -15.62 -49.45
CA GLN A 413 -25.24 -16.97 -49.80
C GLN A 413 -25.38 -17.86 -48.55
N LEU A 414 -24.36 -17.90 -47.69
CA LEU A 414 -24.38 -18.71 -46.46
C LEU A 414 -25.46 -18.25 -45.47
N ARG A 415 -25.79 -16.95 -45.48
CA ARG A 415 -26.86 -16.39 -44.65
C ARG A 415 -28.26 -16.78 -45.13
N GLY A 416 -28.45 -16.98 -46.44
CA GLY A 416 -29.74 -17.37 -47.03
C GLY A 416 -30.09 -18.86 -46.91
N ALA A 417 -29.16 -19.72 -46.49
CA ALA A 417 -29.31 -21.17 -46.48
C ALA A 417 -30.04 -21.72 -45.23
N GLN A 418 -30.84 -22.77 -45.43
CA GLN A 418 -31.68 -23.36 -44.38
C GLN A 418 -30.86 -24.11 -43.32
N GLU A 419 -31.47 -24.40 -42.16
CA GLU A 419 -30.78 -24.97 -40.99
C GLU A 419 -30.19 -26.37 -41.24
N GLU A 420 -30.77 -27.12 -42.15
CA GLU A 420 -30.34 -28.48 -42.51
C GLU A 420 -29.19 -28.52 -43.54
N GLU A 421 -28.83 -27.38 -44.13
CA GLU A 421 -27.91 -27.33 -45.28
C GLU A 421 -26.48 -26.94 -44.91
N ALA A 422 -26.30 -26.23 -43.79
CA ALA A 422 -25.03 -25.66 -43.35
C ALA A 422 -24.56 -26.26 -42.02
N SER A 423 -23.27 -26.57 -41.93
CA SER A 423 -22.67 -27.07 -40.68
C SER A 423 -22.63 -25.98 -39.61
N VAL A 424 -22.72 -26.36 -38.33
CA VAL A 424 -22.61 -25.45 -37.17
C VAL A 424 -21.31 -24.63 -37.23
N TRP A 425 -20.23 -25.22 -37.72
CA TRP A 425 -18.93 -24.54 -37.90
C TRP A 425 -18.96 -23.50 -39.03
N GLU A 426 -19.63 -23.79 -40.14
CA GLU A 426 -19.75 -22.86 -41.28
C GLU A 426 -20.57 -21.63 -40.90
N ARG A 427 -21.71 -21.84 -40.23
CA ARG A 427 -22.55 -20.75 -39.69
C ARG A 427 -21.81 -19.91 -38.64
N SER A 428 -20.91 -20.52 -37.87
CA SER A 428 -20.01 -19.80 -36.95
C SER A 428 -18.96 -18.95 -37.70
N GLY A 429 -18.67 -19.24 -38.97
CA GLY A 429 -17.78 -18.48 -39.86
C GLY A 429 -18.40 -17.26 -40.55
N LEU A 430 -19.74 -17.11 -40.52
CA LEU A 430 -20.45 -15.95 -41.10
C LEU A 430 -19.85 -14.58 -40.69
N PRO A 431 -19.48 -14.32 -39.42
CA PRO A 431 -18.87 -13.05 -39.04
C PRO A 431 -17.50 -12.81 -39.68
N MET A 432 -16.72 -13.87 -39.92
CA MET A 432 -15.38 -13.75 -40.49
C MET A 432 -15.45 -13.35 -41.97
N LEU A 433 -16.38 -13.94 -42.73
CA LEU A 433 -16.62 -13.58 -44.14
C LEU A 433 -17.09 -12.13 -44.29
N ALA A 434 -18.04 -11.67 -43.47
CA ALA A 434 -18.51 -10.29 -43.50
C ALA A 434 -17.45 -9.27 -43.04
N CYS A 435 -16.69 -9.56 -41.97
CA CYS A 435 -15.60 -8.68 -41.53
C CYS A 435 -14.51 -8.53 -42.59
N SER A 436 -14.00 -9.65 -43.12
CA SER A 436 -12.94 -9.63 -44.13
C SER A 436 -13.42 -8.98 -45.43
N GLY A 437 -14.64 -9.29 -45.87
CA GLY A 437 -15.24 -8.66 -47.06
C GLY A 437 -15.34 -7.13 -46.95
N LEU A 438 -15.79 -6.61 -45.81
CA LEU A 438 -15.83 -5.16 -45.55
C LEU A 438 -14.42 -4.56 -45.42
N ALA A 439 -13.47 -5.26 -44.81
CA ALA A 439 -12.10 -4.77 -44.64
C ALA A 439 -11.40 -4.48 -45.99
N PHE A 440 -11.59 -5.35 -46.99
CA PHE A 440 -11.04 -5.11 -48.33
C PHE A 440 -11.76 -3.98 -49.08
N LEU A 441 -13.07 -3.76 -48.87
CA LEU A 441 -13.74 -2.57 -49.39
C LEU A 441 -13.23 -1.27 -48.73
N TYR A 442 -12.95 -1.29 -47.43
CA TYR A 442 -12.38 -0.13 -46.74
C TYR A 442 -10.96 0.20 -47.20
N LEU A 443 -10.22 -0.77 -47.74
CA LEU A 443 -8.89 -0.56 -48.32
C LEU A 443 -8.88 0.35 -49.55
N ILE A 444 -10.03 0.58 -50.20
CA ILE A 444 -10.12 1.44 -51.40
C ILE A 444 -9.80 2.91 -51.06
N ALA A 445 -10.30 3.44 -49.94
CA ALA A 445 -10.05 4.84 -49.57
C ALA A 445 -8.57 5.21 -49.34
N PRO A 446 -7.75 4.46 -48.55
CA PRO A 446 -6.33 4.77 -48.38
C PRO A 446 -5.48 4.53 -49.63
N LEU A 447 -5.97 3.76 -50.62
CA LEU A 447 -5.29 3.59 -51.90
C LEU A 447 -5.55 4.77 -52.85
N CYS A 448 -6.68 5.47 -52.72
CA CYS A 448 -7.07 6.57 -53.61
C CYS A 448 -6.99 7.98 -53.00
N LEU A 449 -6.87 8.13 -51.67
CA LEU A 449 -6.97 9.44 -50.98
C LEU A 449 -5.83 9.69 -49.97
N ARG A 450 -5.54 10.98 -49.74
CA ARG A 450 -4.62 11.43 -48.68
C ARG A 450 -5.23 11.23 -47.29
N ALA A 451 -4.39 11.10 -46.26
CA ALA A 451 -4.76 10.74 -44.88
C ALA A 451 -6.00 11.48 -44.32
N GLU A 452 -6.11 12.80 -44.46
CA GLU A 452 -7.28 13.56 -44.01
C GLU A 452 -8.57 13.18 -44.76
N GLY A 453 -8.49 13.05 -46.09
CA GLY A 453 -9.61 12.61 -46.92
C GLY A 453 -10.01 11.16 -46.63
N THR A 454 -9.03 10.27 -46.44
CA THR A 454 -9.24 8.89 -46.01
C THR A 454 -9.91 8.82 -44.64
N ALA A 455 -9.50 9.65 -43.68
CA ALA A 455 -10.11 9.71 -42.35
C ALA A 455 -11.58 10.15 -42.39
N ILE A 456 -11.90 11.19 -43.18
CA ILE A 456 -13.28 11.65 -43.38
C ILE A 456 -14.11 10.57 -44.10
N VAL A 457 -13.59 10.00 -45.19
CA VAL A 457 -14.30 8.96 -45.95
C VAL A 457 -14.50 7.70 -45.11
N TRP A 458 -13.56 7.28 -44.27
CA TRP A 458 -13.73 6.18 -43.32
C TRP A 458 -14.74 6.48 -42.22
N ALA A 459 -14.77 7.72 -41.70
CA ALA A 459 -15.78 8.15 -40.73
C ALA A 459 -17.21 8.13 -41.31
N LEU A 460 -17.38 8.59 -42.56
CA LEU A 460 -18.67 8.60 -43.27
C LEU A 460 -19.06 7.20 -43.78
N ALA A 461 -18.12 6.43 -44.34
CA ALA A 461 -18.36 5.07 -44.82
C ALA A 461 -18.81 4.17 -43.67
N GLY A 462 -18.18 4.26 -42.50
CA GLY A 462 -18.63 3.54 -41.32
C GLY A 462 -20.05 3.92 -40.90
N LEU A 463 -20.47 5.18 -41.05
CA LEU A 463 -21.85 5.61 -40.80
C LEU A 463 -22.85 4.97 -41.79
N ALA A 464 -22.45 4.82 -43.07
CA ALA A 464 -23.22 4.10 -44.07
C ALA A 464 -23.27 2.58 -43.80
N THR A 465 -22.14 1.95 -43.45
CA THR A 465 -22.09 0.52 -43.10
C THR A 465 -22.88 0.22 -41.83
N LEU A 466 -22.93 1.17 -40.88
CA LEU A 466 -23.78 1.07 -39.70
C LEU A 466 -25.26 1.03 -40.09
N TYR A 467 -25.70 1.96 -40.94
CA TYR A 467 -27.09 2.02 -41.42
C TYR A 467 -27.51 0.74 -42.16
N VAL A 468 -26.63 0.21 -43.01
CA VAL A 468 -26.82 -1.09 -43.68
C VAL A 468 -26.83 -2.23 -42.67
N GLY A 469 -25.95 -2.23 -41.66
CA GLY A 469 -25.87 -3.25 -40.62
C GLY A 469 -27.12 -3.34 -39.73
N LEU A 470 -27.74 -2.19 -39.42
CA LEU A 470 -29.02 -2.12 -38.71
C LEU A 470 -30.15 -2.69 -39.56
N ARG A 471 -30.32 -2.23 -40.82
CA ARG A 471 -31.32 -2.79 -41.77
C ARG A 471 -31.15 -4.30 -42.00
N LEU A 472 -29.91 -4.78 -42.02
CA LEU A 472 -29.58 -6.19 -42.18
C LEU A 472 -29.63 -6.99 -40.87
N ALA A 473 -29.94 -6.38 -39.72
CA ALA A 473 -29.86 -7.01 -38.39
C ALA A 473 -28.57 -7.82 -38.17
N SER A 474 -27.43 -7.32 -38.67
CA SER A 474 -26.15 -8.03 -38.68
C SER A 474 -25.16 -7.40 -37.71
N ARG A 475 -24.90 -8.08 -36.59
CA ARG A 475 -23.95 -7.60 -35.56
C ARG A 475 -22.56 -7.37 -36.13
N THR A 476 -22.13 -8.19 -37.09
CA THR A 476 -20.83 -8.07 -37.77
C THR A 476 -20.69 -6.76 -38.51
N PHE A 477 -21.71 -6.33 -39.26
CA PHE A 477 -21.68 -5.06 -39.98
C PHE A 477 -21.60 -3.87 -39.02
N LEU A 478 -22.25 -3.93 -37.86
CA LEU A 478 -22.10 -2.91 -36.82
C LEU A 478 -20.66 -2.86 -36.27
N PHE A 479 -20.04 -4.02 -35.99
CA PHE A 479 -18.64 -4.05 -35.56
C PHE A 479 -17.69 -3.49 -36.63
N SER A 480 -17.84 -3.89 -37.89
CA SER A 480 -17.04 -3.39 -39.01
C SER A 480 -17.26 -1.90 -39.29
N ALA A 481 -18.48 -1.39 -39.08
CA ALA A 481 -18.81 0.03 -39.17
C ALA A 481 -18.03 0.85 -38.14
N PHE A 482 -18.10 0.45 -36.87
CA PHE A 482 -17.35 1.16 -35.82
C PHE A 482 -15.84 1.00 -35.95
N ALA A 483 -15.35 -0.17 -36.39
CA ALA A 483 -13.93 -0.40 -36.62
C ALA A 483 -13.34 0.57 -37.66
N VAL A 484 -14.02 0.82 -38.79
CA VAL A 484 -13.51 1.75 -39.81
C VAL A 484 -13.55 3.21 -39.36
N GLN A 485 -14.56 3.63 -38.59
CA GLN A 485 -14.58 4.99 -38.02
C GLN A 485 -13.42 5.21 -37.02
N LEU A 486 -13.10 4.20 -36.21
CA LEU A 486 -11.95 4.24 -35.30
C LEU A 486 -10.61 4.25 -36.05
N LEU A 487 -10.49 3.47 -37.14
CA LEU A 487 -9.31 3.52 -38.02
C LEU A 487 -9.17 4.87 -38.73
N GLY A 488 -10.28 5.52 -39.11
CA GLY A 488 -10.29 6.89 -39.62
C GLY A 488 -9.69 7.88 -38.64
N GLY A 489 -10.12 7.81 -37.37
CA GLY A 489 -9.49 8.58 -36.29
C GLY A 489 -7.99 8.28 -36.13
N ALA A 490 -7.60 7.01 -36.14
CA ALA A 490 -6.19 6.61 -36.01
C ALA A 490 -5.32 7.15 -37.16
N VAL A 491 -5.80 7.11 -38.41
CA VAL A 491 -5.09 7.66 -39.58
C VAL A 491 -4.94 9.18 -39.48
N PHE A 492 -5.96 9.89 -38.99
CA PHE A 492 -5.85 11.33 -38.74
C PHE A 492 -4.78 11.63 -37.69
N LEU A 493 -4.79 10.94 -36.53
CA LEU A 493 -3.78 11.12 -35.47
C LEU A 493 -2.35 10.86 -35.95
N LEU A 494 -2.14 9.77 -36.71
CA LEU A 494 -0.83 9.44 -37.31
C LEU A 494 -0.40 10.43 -38.39
N GLY A 495 -1.35 11.15 -39.00
CA GLY A 495 -1.08 12.28 -39.88
C GLY A 495 -0.56 13.51 -39.13
N MET A 496 -1.13 13.81 -37.96
CA MET A 496 -0.73 14.99 -37.15
C MET A 496 0.74 14.93 -36.71
N ASP A 497 1.25 13.75 -36.37
CA ASP A 497 2.60 13.54 -35.85
C ASP A 497 3.69 13.97 -36.85
N ARG A 498 3.37 13.95 -38.15
CA ARG A 498 4.23 14.44 -39.25
C ARG A 498 4.17 15.95 -39.47
N SER A 499 3.26 16.65 -38.79
CA SER A 499 3.03 18.11 -38.93
C SER A 499 3.49 18.95 -37.73
N GLY A 500 3.91 18.31 -36.63
CA GLY A 500 4.55 18.95 -35.49
C GLY A 500 3.59 19.60 -34.48
N LEU A 501 3.45 19.00 -33.29
CA LEU A 501 2.63 19.49 -32.18
C LEU A 501 3.21 20.72 -31.42
N GLY A 502 4.19 21.43 -32.01
CA GLY A 502 5.02 22.43 -31.32
C GLY A 502 4.85 23.89 -31.76
N SER A 503 4.36 24.16 -32.97
CA SER A 503 4.12 25.52 -33.49
C SER A 503 2.65 25.72 -33.80
N GLY A 504 1.98 26.54 -32.99
CA GLY A 504 0.54 26.77 -33.07
C GLY A 504 0.12 27.53 -34.33
N SER A 505 -0.08 26.82 -35.45
CA SER A 505 -0.82 27.30 -36.63
C SER A 505 -1.12 26.24 -37.69
N ALA A 506 -0.28 25.20 -37.85
CA ALA A 506 -0.22 24.40 -39.08
C ALA A 506 -1.54 23.73 -39.53
N LEU A 507 -2.31 23.18 -38.59
CA LEU A 507 -3.64 22.60 -38.86
C LEU A 507 -4.79 23.58 -38.61
N GLY A 508 -4.64 24.50 -37.65
CA GLY A 508 -5.60 25.57 -37.33
C GLY A 508 -7.07 25.14 -37.38
N TRP A 509 -7.87 25.87 -38.15
CA TRP A 509 -9.29 25.58 -38.37
C TRP A 509 -9.55 24.26 -39.11
N ASN A 510 -8.64 23.81 -39.98
CA ASN A 510 -8.80 22.52 -40.69
C ASN A 510 -8.67 21.34 -39.71
N GLY A 511 -7.74 21.40 -38.76
CA GLY A 511 -7.60 20.44 -37.67
C GLY A 511 -8.82 20.42 -36.75
N LEU A 512 -9.36 21.60 -36.41
CA LEU A 512 -10.61 21.72 -35.66
C LEU A 512 -11.77 21.02 -36.40
N VAL A 513 -11.94 21.30 -37.70
CA VAL A 513 -13.03 20.75 -38.52
C VAL A 513 -12.90 19.24 -38.72
N THR A 514 -11.72 18.75 -39.09
CA THR A 514 -11.48 17.31 -39.32
C THR A 514 -11.65 16.48 -38.04
N ALA A 515 -11.06 16.91 -36.93
CA ALA A 515 -11.25 16.26 -35.63
C ALA A 515 -12.72 16.32 -35.17
N SER A 516 -13.40 17.45 -35.38
CA SER A 516 -14.83 17.59 -35.03
C SER A 516 -15.72 16.70 -35.91
N LEU A 517 -15.46 16.57 -37.21
CA LEU A 517 -16.22 15.70 -38.11
C LEU A 517 -16.05 14.22 -37.74
N ILE A 518 -14.83 13.77 -37.46
CA ILE A 518 -14.55 12.41 -36.99
C ILE A 518 -15.26 12.17 -35.63
N GLY A 519 -15.14 13.12 -34.70
CA GLY A 519 -15.79 13.06 -33.40
C GLY A 519 -17.32 12.98 -33.48
N LEU A 520 -17.93 13.84 -34.29
CA LEU A 520 -19.38 13.88 -34.51
C LEU A 520 -19.89 12.66 -35.28
N ALA A 521 -19.12 12.09 -36.22
CA ALA A 521 -19.49 10.86 -36.92
C ALA A 521 -19.50 9.64 -35.98
N LEU A 522 -18.53 9.55 -35.06
CA LEU A 522 -18.47 8.52 -34.02
C LEU A 522 -19.62 8.65 -33.00
N ILE A 523 -19.89 9.87 -32.52
CA ILE A 523 -20.99 10.16 -31.59
C ILE A 523 -22.35 9.93 -32.26
N GLY A 524 -22.53 10.43 -33.48
CA GLY A 524 -23.76 10.28 -34.27
C GLY A 524 -24.06 8.83 -34.60
N GLY A 525 -23.07 8.08 -35.08
CA GLY A 525 -23.19 6.63 -35.31
C GLY A 525 -23.57 5.89 -34.02
N MET A 526 -22.94 6.23 -32.90
CA MET A 526 -23.28 5.64 -31.60
C MET A 526 -24.74 5.94 -31.19
N LEU A 527 -25.20 7.19 -31.31
CA LEU A 527 -26.57 7.59 -30.97
C LEU A 527 -27.63 6.97 -31.88
N VAL A 528 -27.34 6.79 -33.17
CA VAL A 528 -28.23 6.15 -34.14
C VAL A 528 -28.40 4.67 -33.80
N ALA A 529 -27.31 3.92 -33.62
CA ALA A 529 -27.39 2.50 -33.30
C ALA A 529 -27.91 2.24 -31.87
N ALA A 530 -27.76 3.18 -30.91
CA ALA A 530 -28.32 3.03 -29.57
C ALA A 530 -29.85 3.14 -29.51
N ARG A 531 -30.51 3.61 -30.58
CA ARG A 531 -31.98 3.65 -30.72
C ARG A 531 -32.59 2.35 -31.25
N ASP A 532 -31.78 1.45 -31.78
CA ASP A 532 -32.23 0.20 -32.39
C ASP A 532 -32.38 -0.93 -31.36
N ASP A 533 -33.50 -1.67 -31.43
CA ASP A 533 -33.81 -2.74 -30.47
C ASP A 533 -32.82 -3.91 -30.52
N MET A 534 -32.17 -4.19 -31.65
CA MET A 534 -31.14 -5.23 -31.73
C MET A 534 -29.92 -4.88 -30.86
N VAL A 535 -29.54 -3.60 -30.84
CA VAL A 535 -28.40 -3.10 -30.06
C VAL A 535 -28.78 -2.93 -28.61
N ARG A 536 -29.94 -2.31 -28.34
CA ARG A 536 -30.45 -2.02 -27.00
C ARG A 536 -30.59 -3.28 -26.13
N ASN A 537 -30.95 -4.41 -26.74
CA ASN A 537 -31.10 -5.68 -26.04
C ASN A 537 -29.78 -6.47 -25.86
N ASP A 538 -28.70 -6.13 -26.58
CA ASP A 538 -27.39 -6.78 -26.43
C ASP A 538 -26.40 -5.96 -25.58
N LYS A 539 -26.25 -6.38 -24.32
CA LYS A 539 -25.32 -5.82 -23.32
C LYS A 539 -23.83 -5.89 -23.70
N ARG A 540 -23.45 -6.62 -24.77
CA ARG A 540 -22.08 -6.63 -25.32
C ARG A 540 -21.90 -5.54 -26.37
N LEU A 541 -22.84 -5.40 -27.30
CA LEU A 541 -22.81 -4.35 -28.34
C LEU A 541 -22.83 -2.94 -27.73
N LEU A 542 -23.69 -2.71 -26.73
CA LEU A 542 -23.71 -1.45 -25.97
C LEU A 542 -22.37 -1.10 -25.31
N ARG A 543 -21.62 -2.11 -24.84
CA ARG A 543 -20.28 -1.90 -24.26
C ARG A 543 -19.26 -1.48 -25.30
N SER A 544 -19.18 -2.15 -26.45
CA SER A 544 -18.29 -1.74 -27.54
C SER A 544 -18.61 -0.33 -28.05
N MET A 545 -19.89 0.03 -28.16
CA MET A 545 -20.30 1.37 -28.57
C MET A 545 -19.96 2.47 -27.55
N SER A 546 -19.85 2.14 -26.26
CA SER A 546 -19.37 3.10 -25.26
C SER A 546 -17.88 3.47 -25.44
N VAL A 547 -17.08 2.61 -26.08
CA VAL A 547 -15.68 2.89 -26.44
C VAL A 547 -15.61 3.79 -27.68
N VAL A 548 -16.47 3.54 -28.67
CA VAL A 548 -16.63 4.39 -29.86
C VAL A 548 -16.99 5.83 -29.47
N LEU A 549 -17.94 5.99 -28.54
CA LEU A 549 -18.31 7.30 -28.00
C LEU A 549 -17.13 7.99 -27.31
N LEU A 550 -16.36 7.25 -26.51
CA LEU A 550 -15.17 7.77 -25.82
C LEU A 550 -14.13 8.30 -26.81
N VAL A 551 -13.87 7.59 -27.91
CA VAL A 551 -12.95 8.07 -28.96
C VAL A 551 -13.51 9.31 -29.66
N GLY A 552 -14.82 9.36 -29.94
CA GLY A 552 -15.47 10.55 -30.49
C GLY A 552 -15.35 11.78 -29.58
N LEU A 553 -15.53 11.60 -28.27
CA LEU A 553 -15.33 12.65 -27.25
C LEU A 553 -13.86 13.06 -27.11
N ALA A 554 -12.92 12.14 -27.29
CA ALA A 554 -11.49 12.44 -27.30
C ALA A 554 -11.12 13.37 -28.48
N PHE A 555 -11.63 13.08 -29.68
CA PHE A 555 -11.41 13.95 -30.85
C PHE A 555 -11.98 15.37 -30.66
N ILE A 556 -13.18 15.52 -30.07
CA ILE A 556 -13.75 16.84 -29.78
C ILE A 556 -12.88 17.63 -28.77
N ASN A 557 -12.36 16.96 -27.73
CA ASN A 557 -11.52 17.64 -26.73
C ASN A 557 -10.09 17.92 -27.23
N LEU A 558 -9.56 17.10 -28.13
CA LEU A 558 -8.33 17.34 -28.86
C LEU A 558 -8.46 18.56 -29.78
N ALA A 559 -9.61 18.72 -30.45
CA ALA A 559 -9.87 19.79 -31.41
C ALA A 559 -9.65 21.21 -30.82
N VAL A 560 -9.92 21.39 -29.52
CA VAL A 560 -9.73 22.64 -28.77
C VAL A 560 -8.26 23.10 -28.77
N LEU A 561 -7.29 22.18 -28.78
CA LEU A 561 -5.85 22.52 -28.77
C LEU A 561 -5.36 23.18 -30.06
N PHE A 562 -6.09 23.04 -31.17
CA PHE A 562 -5.72 23.72 -32.43
C PHE A 562 -6.01 25.22 -32.41
N VAL A 563 -6.71 25.73 -31.39
CA VAL A 563 -7.14 27.13 -31.28
C VAL A 563 -6.77 27.79 -29.95
N LEU A 564 -6.80 27.06 -28.82
CA LEU A 564 -6.57 27.63 -27.48
C LEU A 564 -5.21 27.24 -26.85
N PRO A 565 -4.51 28.17 -26.19
CA PRO A 565 -3.33 27.86 -25.38
C PRO A 565 -3.61 26.83 -24.28
N TRP A 566 -2.61 25.99 -23.97
CA TRP A 566 -2.70 24.92 -22.95
C TRP A 566 -3.26 25.37 -21.59
N ARG A 567 -2.88 26.56 -21.12
CA ARG A 567 -3.35 27.13 -19.85
C ARG A 567 -4.86 27.36 -19.84
N THR A 568 -5.44 27.81 -20.96
CA THR A 568 -6.89 28.00 -21.13
C THR A 568 -7.61 26.72 -21.56
N ALA A 569 -6.97 25.86 -22.37
CA ALA A 569 -7.51 24.57 -22.78
C ALA A 569 -7.76 23.65 -21.57
N SER A 570 -6.89 23.72 -20.54
CA SER A 570 -7.09 23.02 -19.27
C SER A 570 -8.42 23.40 -18.58
N ALA A 571 -8.84 24.66 -18.61
CA ALA A 571 -10.14 25.07 -18.06
C ALA A 571 -11.31 24.46 -18.87
N VAL A 572 -11.19 24.46 -20.20
CA VAL A 572 -12.18 23.85 -21.11
C VAL A 572 -12.28 22.35 -20.88
N TRP A 573 -11.16 21.63 -20.75
CA TRP A 573 -11.14 20.20 -20.45
C TRP A 573 -11.75 19.85 -19.09
N GLY A 574 -11.56 20.70 -18.06
CA GLY A 574 -12.25 20.56 -16.78
C GLY A 574 -13.78 20.62 -16.94
N GLY A 575 -14.28 21.63 -17.66
CA GLY A 575 -15.70 21.81 -17.96
C GLY A 575 -16.28 20.68 -18.83
N SER A 576 -15.61 20.33 -19.93
CA SER A 576 -15.96 19.19 -20.79
C SER A 576 -15.98 17.88 -20.01
N GLY A 577 -15.01 17.65 -19.12
CA GLY A 577 -14.96 16.47 -18.27
C GLY A 577 -16.18 16.35 -17.36
N LEU A 578 -16.64 17.47 -16.77
CA LEU A 578 -17.89 17.51 -16.01
C LEU A 578 -19.11 17.18 -16.88
N LEU A 579 -19.25 17.81 -18.05
CA LEU A 579 -20.36 17.55 -18.96
C LEU A 579 -20.39 16.09 -19.41
N ILE A 580 -19.23 15.51 -19.72
CA ILE A 580 -19.08 14.10 -20.08
C ILE A 580 -19.46 13.20 -18.91
N VAL A 581 -19.00 13.47 -17.68
CA VAL A 581 -19.41 12.72 -16.48
C VAL A 581 -20.92 12.76 -16.31
N TRP A 582 -21.55 13.92 -16.45
CA TRP A 582 -23.00 14.09 -16.27
C TRP A 582 -23.80 13.35 -17.36
N LEU A 583 -23.43 13.52 -18.63
CA LEU A 583 -24.05 12.81 -19.76
C LEU A 583 -23.87 11.29 -19.62
N SER A 584 -22.70 10.83 -19.17
CA SER A 584 -22.40 9.41 -18.99
C SER A 584 -23.21 8.77 -17.86
N LEU A 585 -23.50 9.51 -16.79
CA LEU A 585 -24.41 9.05 -15.72
C LEU A 585 -25.87 8.99 -16.23
N HIS A 586 -26.29 9.92 -17.07
CA HIS A 586 -27.62 9.91 -17.67
C HIS A 586 -27.81 8.75 -18.67
N LEU A 587 -26.83 8.52 -19.55
CA LEU A 587 -26.84 7.46 -20.56
C LEU A 587 -26.31 6.09 -20.06
N GLN A 588 -25.87 6.00 -18.79
CA GLN A 588 -25.31 4.79 -18.15
C GLN A 588 -24.02 4.23 -18.82
N LEU A 589 -23.20 5.10 -19.43
CA LEU A 589 -22.05 4.72 -20.24
C LEU A 589 -20.73 4.74 -19.44
N ARG A 590 -20.28 3.55 -19.00
CA ARG A 590 -19.12 3.40 -18.10
C ARG A 590 -17.81 3.96 -18.64
N ALA A 591 -17.51 3.70 -19.92
CA ALA A 591 -16.25 4.11 -20.53
C ALA A 591 -16.15 5.65 -20.59
N SER A 592 -17.18 6.29 -21.16
CA SER A 592 -17.31 7.75 -21.22
C SER A 592 -17.26 8.39 -19.82
N PHE A 593 -17.85 7.77 -18.80
CA PHE A 593 -17.75 8.23 -17.41
C PHE A 593 -16.30 8.25 -16.89
N ILE A 594 -15.53 7.17 -17.12
CA ILE A 594 -14.11 7.12 -16.74
C ILE A 594 -13.28 8.14 -17.53
N PHE A 595 -13.57 8.33 -18.82
CA PHE A 595 -12.90 9.33 -19.65
C PHE A 595 -13.13 10.76 -19.14
N GLY A 596 -14.35 11.11 -18.76
CA GLY A 596 -14.65 12.44 -18.18
C GLY A 596 -13.87 12.70 -16.88
N LEU A 597 -13.68 11.69 -16.03
CA LEU A 597 -12.83 11.78 -14.83
C LEU A 597 -11.34 11.92 -15.19
N ALA A 598 -10.84 11.09 -16.11
CA ALA A 598 -9.46 11.16 -16.57
C ALA A 598 -9.14 12.53 -17.19
N LEU A 599 -10.06 13.10 -17.97
CA LEU A 599 -9.93 14.42 -18.57
C LEU A 599 -9.81 15.53 -17.51
N GLN A 600 -10.54 15.46 -16.39
CA GLN A 600 -10.37 16.40 -15.26
C GLN A 600 -8.99 16.29 -14.59
N VAL A 601 -8.41 15.08 -14.51
CA VAL A 601 -7.06 14.87 -13.97
C VAL A 601 -6.00 15.39 -14.94
N VAL A 602 -6.09 15.03 -16.23
CA VAL A 602 -5.20 15.52 -17.29
C VAL A 602 -5.21 17.05 -17.34
N ALA A 603 -6.39 17.66 -17.28
CA ALA A 603 -6.54 19.11 -17.27
C ALA A 603 -5.78 19.79 -16.11
N GLY A 604 -5.84 19.21 -14.91
CA GLY A 604 -5.06 19.73 -13.77
C GLY A 604 -3.56 19.53 -13.93
N LEU A 605 -3.11 18.34 -14.37
CA LEU A 605 -1.70 18.06 -14.61
C LEU A 605 -1.10 18.95 -15.71
N SER A 606 -1.83 19.16 -16.82
CA SER A 606 -1.44 20.07 -17.90
C SER A 606 -1.36 21.52 -17.43
N PHE A 607 -2.23 21.96 -16.51
CA PHE A 607 -2.08 23.29 -15.91
C PHE A 607 -0.83 23.40 -15.03
N LEU A 608 -0.55 22.40 -14.16
CA LEU A 608 0.65 22.41 -13.32
C LEU A 608 1.95 22.39 -14.15
N ALA A 609 1.98 21.65 -15.25
CA ALA A 609 3.14 21.61 -16.15
C ALA A 609 3.45 22.96 -16.84
N VAL A 610 2.47 23.87 -16.93
CA VAL A 610 2.55 25.15 -17.67
C VAL A 610 2.41 26.37 -16.73
N SER A 611 2.35 26.15 -15.42
CA SER A 611 2.09 27.19 -14.42
C SER A 611 3.06 27.09 -13.24
N PRO A 612 3.73 28.18 -12.81
CA PRO A 612 4.71 28.16 -11.72
C PRO A 612 4.07 27.95 -10.32
N LEU A 613 2.79 27.59 -10.27
CA LEU A 613 1.89 27.78 -9.12
C LEU A 613 2.19 26.89 -7.89
N LEU A 614 3.09 25.92 -8.03
CA LEU A 614 3.58 25.05 -6.95
C LEU A 614 5.10 25.14 -6.69
N LEU A 615 5.89 25.63 -7.66
CA LEU A 615 7.35 25.44 -7.70
C LEU A 615 8.15 26.68 -8.12
N GLY A 616 7.49 27.81 -8.43
CA GLY A 616 8.15 29.03 -8.89
C GLY A 616 7.68 30.28 -8.16
N GLN A 617 8.43 31.37 -8.32
CA GLN A 617 8.05 32.68 -7.78
C GLN A 617 6.79 33.20 -8.50
N LEU A 618 5.82 33.69 -7.72
CA LEU A 618 4.55 34.22 -8.25
C LEU A 618 4.71 35.71 -8.57
N SER A 619 5.04 36.05 -9.82
CA SER A 619 4.98 37.44 -10.29
C SER A 619 3.54 37.96 -10.35
N ALA A 620 3.37 39.24 -10.03
CA ALA A 620 2.15 40.02 -10.18
C ALA A 620 2.19 40.95 -11.42
N GLU A 621 3.31 41.02 -12.14
CA GLU A 621 3.51 41.95 -13.25
C GLU A 621 2.54 41.67 -14.41
N GLY A 622 1.86 42.71 -14.91
CA GLY A 622 0.91 42.62 -16.02
C GLY A 622 -0.39 41.86 -15.70
N LEU A 623 -0.64 41.51 -14.43
CA LEU A 623 -1.81 40.73 -14.01
C LEU A 623 -2.73 41.54 -13.10
N SER A 624 -4.03 41.54 -13.40
CA SER A 624 -5.07 42.09 -12.54
C SER A 624 -5.59 41.05 -11.53
N PRO A 625 -5.78 41.43 -10.23
CA PRO A 625 -6.32 40.53 -9.22
C PRO A 625 -7.65 39.90 -9.65
N LEU A 626 -7.81 38.61 -9.38
CA LEU A 626 -8.95 37.76 -9.74
C LEU A 626 -9.27 37.67 -11.24
N ALA A 627 -8.56 38.38 -12.12
CA ALA A 627 -8.92 38.57 -13.53
C ALA A 627 -7.85 38.02 -14.49
N HIS A 628 -7.26 36.86 -14.15
CA HIS A 628 -6.27 36.19 -14.99
C HIS A 628 -6.43 34.66 -15.01
N ALA A 629 -5.95 34.03 -16.10
CA ALA A 629 -6.04 32.57 -16.31
C ALA A 629 -5.36 31.74 -15.20
N GLY A 630 -4.37 32.30 -14.49
CA GLY A 630 -3.71 31.66 -13.34
C GLY A 630 -4.59 31.48 -12.10
N PHE A 631 -5.74 32.17 -12.02
CA PHE A 631 -6.73 32.07 -10.94
C PHE A 631 -7.96 31.31 -11.45
N TRP A 632 -8.50 31.75 -12.60
CA TRP A 632 -9.69 31.14 -13.20
C TRP A 632 -9.52 29.67 -13.59
N THR A 633 -8.35 29.23 -14.05
CA THR A 633 -8.19 27.81 -14.44
C THR A 633 -8.23 26.86 -13.23
N PRO A 634 -7.44 27.09 -12.14
CA PRO A 634 -7.63 26.39 -10.87
C PRO A 634 -9.06 26.44 -10.33
N LEU A 635 -9.71 27.60 -10.39
CA LEU A 635 -11.07 27.79 -9.90
C LEU A 635 -12.10 26.97 -10.71
N VAL A 636 -12.01 26.99 -12.03
CA VAL A 636 -12.88 26.19 -12.93
C VAL A 636 -12.64 24.69 -12.73
N LEU A 637 -11.38 24.25 -12.59
CA LEU A 637 -11.05 22.86 -12.27
C LEU A 637 -11.68 22.43 -10.93
N SER A 638 -11.57 23.27 -9.90
CA SER A 638 -12.20 23.02 -8.61
C SER A 638 -13.73 22.94 -8.71
N LEU A 639 -14.37 23.91 -9.36
CA LEU A 639 -15.83 23.96 -9.49
C LEU A 639 -16.36 22.78 -10.31
N ALA A 640 -15.66 22.38 -11.37
CA ALA A 640 -15.98 21.21 -12.18
C ALA A 640 -15.86 19.90 -11.37
N ALA A 641 -14.81 19.78 -10.56
CA ALA A 641 -14.63 18.65 -9.66
C ALA A 641 -15.67 18.62 -8.53
N LEU A 642 -16.05 19.76 -7.95
CA LEU A 642 -17.08 19.87 -6.92
C LEU A 642 -18.47 19.46 -7.44
N ALA A 643 -18.84 19.95 -8.62
CA ALA A 643 -20.09 19.59 -9.29
C ALA A 643 -20.12 18.10 -9.67
N GLY A 644 -19.01 17.55 -10.14
CA GLY A 644 -18.85 16.11 -10.42
C GLY A 644 -18.97 15.26 -9.15
N ALA A 645 -18.31 15.66 -8.07
CA ALA A 645 -18.38 15.01 -6.77
C ALA A 645 -19.81 15.03 -6.18
N TRP A 646 -20.50 16.17 -6.30
CA TRP A 646 -21.89 16.32 -5.86
C TRP A 646 -22.83 15.43 -6.68
N ARG A 647 -22.68 15.40 -8.01
CA ARG A 647 -23.50 14.54 -8.87
C ARG A 647 -23.30 13.07 -8.52
N LEU A 648 -22.05 12.62 -8.34
CA LEU A 648 -21.74 11.25 -7.94
C LEU A 648 -22.31 10.88 -6.57
N HIS A 649 -22.24 11.79 -5.60
CA HIS A 649 -22.87 11.62 -4.29
C HIS A 649 -24.39 11.51 -4.40
N SER A 650 -25.02 12.33 -5.25
CA SER A 650 -26.47 12.30 -5.47
C SER A 650 -26.97 10.99 -6.10
N GLU A 651 -26.18 10.40 -7.01
CA GLU A 651 -26.51 9.11 -7.63
C GLU A 651 -26.21 7.93 -6.70
N ALA A 652 -25.10 7.98 -5.95
CA ALA A 652 -24.74 6.93 -4.98
C ALA A 652 -25.79 6.76 -3.87
N ARG A 653 -26.55 7.81 -3.53
CA ARG A 653 -27.66 7.75 -2.57
C ARG A 653 -28.92 7.03 -3.05
N ARG A 654 -29.10 6.88 -4.36
CA ARG A 654 -30.35 6.36 -4.95
C ARG A 654 -30.42 4.83 -4.97
N GLU A 655 -29.44 4.17 -4.36
CA GLU A 655 -29.26 2.70 -4.30
C GLU A 655 -29.40 2.00 -5.66
N ASP A 656 -29.12 2.72 -6.75
CA ASP A 656 -29.41 2.26 -8.09
C ASP A 656 -28.19 1.51 -8.68
N PRO A 657 -28.30 0.20 -9.00
CA PRO A 657 -27.15 -0.65 -9.35
C PRO A 657 -26.63 -0.42 -10.79
N ARG A 658 -26.73 0.81 -11.31
CA ARG A 658 -26.49 1.18 -12.72
C ARG A 658 -25.01 1.08 -13.14
N LEU A 659 -24.07 1.18 -12.20
CA LEU A 659 -22.61 1.14 -12.45
C LEU A 659 -21.86 0.09 -11.59
N GLN A 660 -22.34 -1.16 -11.57
CA GLN A 660 -21.70 -2.30 -10.87
C GLN A 660 -20.17 -2.35 -11.02
N GLY A 661 -19.43 -2.39 -9.90
CA GLY A 661 -17.97 -2.53 -9.88
C GLY A 661 -17.18 -1.23 -9.73
N VAL A 662 -17.82 -0.06 -9.89
CA VAL A 662 -17.19 1.25 -9.61
C VAL A 662 -17.85 1.86 -8.38
N SER A 663 -17.08 2.09 -7.31
CA SER A 663 -17.62 2.66 -6.08
C SER A 663 -17.77 4.19 -6.18
N LEU A 664 -18.95 4.61 -6.66
CA LEU A 664 -19.29 6.03 -6.88
C LEU A 664 -19.07 6.90 -5.63
N GLY A 665 -19.24 6.33 -4.43
CA GLY A 665 -18.92 6.99 -3.16
C GLY A 665 -17.44 7.35 -2.99
N HIS A 666 -16.51 6.43 -3.29
CA HIS A 666 -15.07 6.71 -3.22
C HIS A 666 -14.63 7.66 -4.34
N LEU A 667 -15.20 7.55 -5.55
CA LEU A 667 -14.91 8.52 -6.61
C LEU A 667 -15.42 9.93 -6.28
N SER A 668 -16.58 10.05 -5.64
CA SER A 668 -17.07 11.32 -5.09
C SER A 668 -16.11 11.89 -4.06
N GLN A 669 -15.57 11.06 -3.15
CA GLN A 669 -14.55 11.48 -2.18
C GLN A 669 -13.26 11.96 -2.87
N LEU A 670 -12.74 11.23 -3.86
CA LEU A 670 -11.52 11.59 -4.58
C LEU A 670 -11.67 12.90 -5.37
N LEU A 671 -12.77 13.06 -6.12
CA LEU A 671 -13.08 14.34 -6.78
C LEU A 671 -13.26 15.49 -5.78
N LEU A 672 -13.79 15.20 -4.59
CA LEU A 672 -13.97 16.21 -3.56
C LEU A 672 -12.64 16.67 -2.95
N VAL A 673 -11.69 15.76 -2.72
CA VAL A 673 -10.33 16.11 -2.30
C VAL A 673 -9.59 16.87 -3.42
N TRP A 674 -9.75 16.44 -4.67
CA TRP A 674 -9.21 17.14 -5.85
C TRP A 674 -9.77 18.57 -5.97
N SER A 675 -11.09 18.73 -5.83
CA SER A 675 -11.74 20.04 -5.77
C SER A 675 -11.18 20.90 -4.64
N ALA A 676 -11.10 20.36 -3.42
CA ALA A 676 -10.59 21.09 -2.27
C ALA A 676 -9.14 21.56 -2.49
N GLY A 677 -8.28 20.70 -3.04
CA GLY A 677 -6.90 21.05 -3.36
C GLY A 677 -6.80 22.18 -4.40
N TRP A 678 -7.56 22.10 -5.49
CA TRP A 678 -7.58 23.18 -6.49
C TRP A 678 -8.19 24.47 -5.97
N TRP A 679 -9.20 24.40 -5.09
CA TRP A 679 -9.79 25.56 -4.43
C TRP A 679 -8.79 26.27 -3.51
N THR A 680 -8.15 25.53 -2.60
CA THR A 680 -7.16 26.10 -1.68
C THR A 680 -5.96 26.64 -2.43
N LEU A 681 -5.48 25.92 -3.46
CA LEU A 681 -4.36 26.34 -4.29
C LEU A 681 -4.66 27.65 -5.05
N ALA A 682 -5.88 27.82 -5.59
CA ALA A 682 -6.30 29.06 -6.23
C ALA A 682 -6.24 30.26 -5.26
N TRP A 683 -6.84 30.12 -4.08
CA TRP A 683 -6.90 31.20 -3.08
C TRP A 683 -5.53 31.50 -2.45
N VAL A 684 -4.75 30.49 -2.08
CA VAL A 684 -3.42 30.70 -1.48
C VAL A 684 -2.45 31.34 -2.48
N ALA A 685 -2.46 30.91 -3.75
CA ALA A 685 -1.62 31.53 -4.77
C ALA A 685 -2.05 32.96 -5.13
N GLU A 686 -3.33 33.29 -4.99
CA GLU A 686 -3.84 34.65 -5.21
C GLU A 686 -3.47 35.60 -4.05
N ILE A 687 -3.70 35.15 -2.81
CA ILE A 687 -3.31 35.88 -1.60
C ILE A 687 -1.78 36.07 -1.57
N GLY A 688 -1.00 35.02 -1.87
CA GLY A 688 0.46 35.10 -1.93
C GLY A 688 1.02 36.00 -3.04
N ARG A 689 0.26 36.22 -4.13
CA ARG A 689 0.66 37.11 -5.24
C ARG A 689 0.36 38.58 -4.97
N PHE A 690 -0.77 38.89 -4.34
CA PHE A 690 -1.27 40.27 -4.24
C PHE A 690 -1.39 40.84 -2.81
N ALA A 691 -1.37 40.02 -1.75
CA ALA A 691 -1.45 40.52 -0.39
C ALA A 691 -0.07 40.81 0.22
N ALA A 692 0.04 41.95 0.92
CA ALA A 692 1.22 42.31 1.70
C ALA A 692 1.52 41.24 2.78
N PRO A 693 2.79 40.96 3.11
CA PRO A 693 3.18 39.82 3.95
C PRO A 693 2.42 39.67 5.28
N GLY A 694 2.19 40.76 6.01
CA GLY A 694 1.43 40.74 7.28
C GLY A 694 -0.04 40.33 7.12
N LEU A 695 -0.65 40.64 5.96
CA LEU A 695 -2.06 40.33 5.67
C LEU A 695 -2.27 38.92 5.11
N GLN A 696 -1.22 38.22 4.66
CA GLN A 696 -1.36 36.92 4.00
C GLN A 696 -2.02 35.86 4.88
N VAL A 697 -1.60 35.75 6.15
CA VAL A 697 -2.16 34.78 7.10
C VAL A 697 -3.59 35.15 7.53
N PRO A 698 -3.90 36.39 7.97
CA PRO A 698 -5.27 36.83 8.24
C PRO A 698 -6.24 36.59 7.06
N LEU A 699 -5.83 36.94 5.83
CA LEU A 699 -6.66 36.73 4.63
C LEU A 699 -6.82 35.24 4.29
N ALA A 700 -5.80 34.40 4.48
CA ALA A 700 -5.90 32.96 4.27
C ALA A 700 -6.85 32.29 5.28
N LEU A 701 -6.80 32.72 6.56
CA LEU A 701 -7.73 32.26 7.61
C LEU A 701 -9.17 32.67 7.28
N LEU A 702 -9.39 33.89 6.78
CA LEU A 702 -10.72 34.35 6.33
C LEU A 702 -11.22 33.57 5.12
N ALA A 703 -10.40 33.40 4.08
CA ALA A 703 -10.75 32.65 2.88
C ALA A 703 -11.10 31.19 3.23
N ALA A 704 -10.33 30.54 4.11
CA ALA A 704 -10.63 29.21 4.63
C ALA A 704 -11.95 29.17 5.43
N SER A 705 -12.19 30.17 6.29
CA SER A 705 -13.41 30.26 7.09
C SER A 705 -14.67 30.45 6.23
N VAL A 706 -14.62 31.37 5.25
CA VAL A 706 -15.72 31.58 4.29
C VAL A 706 -15.95 30.33 3.44
N THR A 707 -14.87 29.69 2.96
CA THR A 707 -14.95 28.43 2.20
C THR A 707 -15.66 27.35 3.00
N VAL A 708 -15.26 27.13 4.25
CA VAL A 708 -15.84 26.10 5.11
C VAL A 708 -17.27 26.43 5.54
N ALA A 709 -17.61 27.72 5.73
CA ALA A 709 -19.00 28.13 5.94
C ALA A 709 -19.90 27.82 4.73
N LEU A 710 -19.42 28.07 3.51
CA LEU A 710 -20.13 27.72 2.27
C LEU A 710 -20.26 26.18 2.11
N TRP A 711 -19.17 25.44 2.34
CA TRP A 711 -19.18 23.97 2.29
C TRP A 711 -20.08 23.36 3.37
N MET A 712 -20.16 23.95 4.56
CA MET A 712 -21.08 23.54 5.63
C MET A 712 -22.54 23.70 5.21
N LEU A 713 -22.92 24.84 4.60
CA LEU A 713 -24.27 25.07 4.07
C LEU A 713 -24.62 24.05 2.97
N LEU A 714 -23.69 23.74 2.07
CA LEU A 714 -23.85 22.71 1.04
C LEU A 714 -23.94 21.29 1.65
N ALA A 715 -23.13 20.98 2.66
CA ALA A 715 -23.14 19.70 3.36
C ALA A 715 -24.47 19.45 4.06
N LEU A 716 -25.05 20.46 4.71
CA LEU A 716 -26.36 20.36 5.35
C LEU A 716 -27.48 20.17 4.32
N ARG A 717 -27.53 21.00 3.26
CA ARG A 717 -28.55 20.93 2.20
C ARG A 717 -28.51 19.61 1.42
N ALA A 718 -27.33 19.08 1.12
CA ALA A 718 -27.14 17.80 0.42
C ALA A 718 -26.95 16.60 1.37
N GLN A 719 -27.09 16.80 2.69
CA GLN A 719 -26.81 15.82 3.75
C GLN A 719 -25.42 15.14 3.64
N TRP A 720 -24.45 15.80 3.01
CA TRP A 720 -23.26 15.21 2.41
C TRP A 720 -22.15 14.94 3.43
N ARG A 721 -22.17 13.73 4.02
CA ARG A 721 -21.22 13.29 5.07
C ARG A 721 -19.74 13.50 4.72
N THR A 722 -19.31 13.29 3.47
CA THR A 722 -17.90 13.45 3.10
C THR A 722 -17.50 14.91 2.92
N LEU A 723 -18.43 15.80 2.52
CA LEU A 723 -18.22 17.25 2.57
C LEU A 723 -18.23 17.78 4.01
N ALA A 724 -19.05 17.20 4.88
CA ALA A 724 -19.00 17.49 6.32
C ALA A 724 -17.64 17.11 6.93
N LEU A 725 -17.07 15.95 6.56
CA LEU A 725 -15.70 15.57 6.93
C LEU A 725 -14.64 16.55 6.39
N LEU A 726 -14.78 16.99 5.14
CA LEU A 726 -13.87 17.97 4.53
C LEU A 726 -13.84 19.31 5.30
N CYS A 727 -14.98 19.74 5.85
CA CYS A 727 -15.08 20.94 6.69
C CYS A 727 -14.20 20.86 7.96
N LEU A 728 -13.85 19.66 8.44
CA LEU A 728 -12.98 19.49 9.60
C LEU A 728 -11.51 19.82 9.31
N LEU A 729 -11.11 19.92 8.04
CA LEU A 729 -9.76 20.35 7.64
C LEU A 729 -9.44 21.81 7.99
N LEU A 730 -10.44 22.61 8.39
CA LEU A 730 -10.25 24.00 8.82
C LEU A 730 -9.21 24.13 9.94
N VAL A 731 -9.24 23.22 10.94
CA VAL A 731 -8.31 23.26 12.08
C VAL A 731 -6.89 22.81 11.70
N PRO A 732 -6.69 21.68 10.99
CA PRO A 732 -5.38 21.35 10.41
C PRO A 732 -4.79 22.46 9.53
N ALA A 733 -5.59 23.08 8.66
CA ALA A 733 -5.14 24.21 7.83
C ALA A 733 -4.72 25.43 8.67
N ALA A 734 -5.48 25.73 9.73
CA ALA A 734 -5.14 26.80 10.66
C ALA A 734 -3.86 26.52 11.46
N LEU A 735 -3.61 25.28 11.86
CA LEU A 735 -2.35 24.88 12.50
C LEU A 735 -1.15 25.07 11.55
N VAL A 736 -1.28 24.73 10.27
CA VAL A 736 -0.25 25.00 9.25
C VAL A 736 -0.03 26.50 9.06
N ALA A 737 -1.10 27.30 8.98
CA ALA A 737 -1.01 28.76 8.89
C ALA A 737 -0.32 29.37 10.12
N LEU A 738 -0.63 28.88 11.33
CA LEU A 738 0.01 29.30 12.57
C LEU A 738 1.50 28.93 12.61
N MET A 739 1.87 27.74 12.13
CA MET A 739 3.27 27.31 12.02
C MET A 739 4.06 28.16 11.02
N GLN A 740 3.45 28.59 9.91
CA GLN A 740 4.10 29.49 8.95
C GLN A 740 4.23 30.93 9.49
N ALA A 741 3.28 31.39 10.29
CA ALA A 741 3.31 32.72 10.92
C ALA A 741 4.24 32.81 12.14
N TRP A 742 4.69 31.65 12.66
CA TRP A 742 5.35 31.55 13.96
C TRP A 742 6.71 32.26 14.00
N HIS A 743 6.83 33.23 14.91
CA HIS A 743 8.10 33.88 15.25
C HIS A 743 8.02 34.41 16.70
N PRO A 744 9.17 34.72 17.36
CA PRO A 744 9.19 35.06 18.79
C PRO A 744 8.29 36.23 19.20
N ASN A 745 8.03 37.17 18.28
CA ASN A 745 7.20 38.36 18.51
C ASN A 745 5.82 38.28 17.83
N TYR A 746 5.40 37.09 17.40
CA TYR A 746 4.09 36.89 16.75
C TYR A 746 2.94 37.32 17.68
N HIS A 747 2.08 38.19 17.14
CA HIS A 747 0.90 38.79 17.77
C HIS A 747 -0.33 38.33 16.97
N PRO A 748 -1.07 37.31 17.42
CA PRO A 748 -2.20 36.75 16.67
C PRO A 748 -3.32 37.74 16.31
N ALA A 749 -3.55 38.76 17.15
CA ALA A 749 -4.56 39.79 16.88
C ALA A 749 -4.11 40.92 15.92
N ALA A 750 -2.81 41.07 15.59
CA ALA A 750 -2.30 42.09 14.67
C ALA A 750 -2.85 41.97 13.24
N ASP A 751 -2.81 43.05 12.46
CA ASP A 751 -3.06 43.06 11.01
C ASP A 751 -4.38 42.37 10.57
N PHE A 752 -5.47 42.62 11.29
CA PHE A 752 -6.78 41.95 11.14
C PHE A 752 -6.79 40.44 11.49
N GLY A 753 -5.72 39.92 12.08
CA GLY A 753 -5.62 38.57 12.61
C GLY A 753 -6.68 38.25 13.65
N TRP A 754 -7.11 39.23 14.46
CA TRP A 754 -8.25 39.07 15.39
C TRP A 754 -9.54 38.67 14.65
N LEU A 755 -9.76 39.23 13.46
CA LEU A 755 -10.94 38.97 12.63
C LEU A 755 -10.77 37.65 11.86
N GLY A 756 -9.57 37.31 11.41
CA GLY A 756 -9.26 36.00 10.80
C GLY A 756 -9.42 34.82 11.78
N TRP A 757 -8.78 34.89 12.95
CA TRP A 757 -8.91 33.88 14.01
C TRP A 757 -10.33 33.83 14.58
N GLY A 758 -10.97 34.99 14.81
CA GLY A 758 -12.35 35.07 15.29
C GLY A 758 -13.35 34.42 14.33
N ALA A 759 -13.24 34.70 13.03
CA ALA A 759 -14.05 34.05 12.00
C ALA A 759 -13.81 32.53 11.96
N LEU A 760 -12.56 32.09 12.08
CA LEU A 760 -12.21 30.67 12.06
C LEU A 760 -12.80 29.91 13.25
N PHE A 761 -12.69 30.45 14.46
CA PHE A 761 -13.28 29.83 15.65
C PHE A 761 -14.81 29.81 15.60
N ALA A 762 -15.44 30.89 15.13
CA ALA A 762 -16.88 30.93 14.93
C ALA A 762 -17.35 29.87 13.92
N VAL A 763 -16.72 29.77 12.74
CA VAL A 763 -17.06 28.77 11.72
C VAL A 763 -16.76 27.36 12.19
N HIS A 764 -15.65 27.12 12.89
CA HIS A 764 -15.31 25.81 13.44
C HIS A 764 -16.35 25.33 14.46
N LEU A 765 -16.75 26.18 15.42
CA LEU A 765 -17.79 25.84 16.39
C LEU A 765 -19.17 25.67 15.71
N LEU A 766 -19.53 26.51 14.73
CA LEU A 766 -20.76 26.32 13.95
C LEU A 766 -20.75 25.01 13.17
N ALA A 767 -19.61 24.60 12.60
CA ALA A 767 -19.46 23.32 11.90
C ALA A 767 -19.66 22.14 12.85
N LEU A 768 -19.02 22.16 14.03
CA LEU A 768 -19.24 21.14 15.07
C LEU A 768 -20.71 21.11 15.55
N ARG A 769 -21.35 22.27 15.70
CA ARG A 769 -22.74 22.36 16.18
C ARG A 769 -23.78 21.91 15.15
N THR A 770 -23.52 22.11 13.86
CA THR A 770 -24.52 21.83 12.81
C THR A 770 -24.28 20.48 12.12
N LEU A 771 -23.02 20.05 11.97
CA LEU A 771 -22.67 18.81 11.26
C LEU A 771 -22.62 17.57 12.17
N HIS A 772 -22.94 17.67 13.47
CA HIS A 772 -22.77 16.60 14.45
C HIS A 772 -23.44 15.26 14.10
N GLY A 773 -24.51 15.28 13.28
CA GLY A 773 -25.24 14.10 12.81
C GLY A 773 -24.77 13.54 11.46
N LEU A 774 -23.89 14.27 10.75
CA LEU A 774 -23.26 13.84 9.50
C LEU A 774 -21.83 13.31 9.71
N LEU A 775 -21.19 13.69 10.81
CA LEU A 775 -19.81 13.32 11.15
C LEU A 775 -19.72 11.97 11.86
N PRO A 776 -18.79 11.08 11.46
CA PRO A 776 -18.41 9.91 12.25
C PRO A 776 -17.89 10.30 13.64
N GLU A 777 -18.16 9.46 14.65
CA GLU A 777 -17.87 9.79 16.06
C GLU A 777 -16.41 10.10 16.32
N GLY A 778 -15.48 9.28 15.81
CA GLY A 778 -14.04 9.51 15.96
C GLY A 778 -13.55 10.81 15.31
N ALA A 779 -14.06 11.16 14.13
CA ALA A 779 -13.70 12.40 13.44
C ALA A 779 -14.26 13.64 14.17
N ARG A 780 -15.49 13.55 14.69
CA ARG A 780 -16.12 14.56 15.55
C ARG A 780 -15.32 14.76 16.84
N SER A 781 -14.97 13.66 17.52
CA SER A 781 -14.19 13.65 18.77
C SER A 781 -12.81 14.32 18.57
N ALA A 782 -12.08 13.92 17.51
CA ALA A 782 -10.81 14.54 17.15
C ALA A 782 -10.94 16.04 16.83
N ALA A 783 -11.99 16.46 16.13
CA ALA A 783 -12.20 17.86 15.80
C ALA A 783 -12.49 18.74 17.03
N HIS A 784 -13.24 18.23 18.03
CA HIS A 784 -13.41 18.93 19.31
C HIS A 784 -12.07 19.13 20.05
N VAL A 785 -11.23 18.08 20.09
CA VAL A 785 -9.92 18.12 20.77
C VAL A 785 -8.95 19.06 20.07
N LEU A 786 -8.75 18.90 18.76
CA LEU A 786 -7.83 19.74 17.97
C LEU A 786 -8.28 21.21 17.94
N GLY A 787 -9.59 21.47 17.83
CA GLY A 787 -10.15 22.81 17.91
C GLY A 787 -9.92 23.47 19.27
N CYS A 788 -10.06 22.69 20.36
CA CYS A 788 -9.73 23.16 21.70
C CYS A 788 -8.26 23.56 21.83
N TRP A 789 -7.33 22.74 21.33
CA TRP A 789 -5.90 23.07 21.37
C TRP A 789 -5.54 24.27 20.51
N LEU A 790 -6.16 24.45 19.34
CA LEU A 790 -5.94 25.62 18.50
C LEU A 790 -6.42 26.91 19.18
N ILE A 791 -7.62 26.90 19.78
CA ILE A 791 -8.16 28.05 20.53
C ILE A 791 -7.26 28.38 21.73
N LEU A 792 -6.90 27.38 22.54
CA LEU A 792 -6.03 27.59 23.70
C LEU A 792 -4.62 28.03 23.29
N GLY A 793 -4.09 27.51 22.18
CA GLY A 793 -2.81 27.92 21.61
C GLY A 793 -2.81 29.40 21.21
N VAL A 794 -3.74 29.81 20.35
CA VAL A 794 -3.84 31.20 19.88
C VAL A 794 -4.07 32.17 21.04
N LEU A 795 -4.94 31.83 22.00
CA LEU A 795 -5.16 32.66 23.19
C LEU A 795 -3.94 32.72 24.13
N ALA A 796 -3.17 31.64 24.26
CA ALA A 796 -1.92 31.65 25.03
C ALA A 796 -0.83 32.49 24.33
N LEU A 797 -0.77 32.47 23.00
CA LEU A 797 0.15 33.32 22.23
C LEU A 797 -0.19 34.81 22.35
N GLU A 798 -1.48 35.15 22.32
CA GLU A 798 -1.99 36.50 22.54
C GLU A 798 -1.68 36.97 23.97
N LEU A 799 -2.02 36.16 24.99
CA LEU A 799 -1.71 36.45 26.40
C LEU A 799 -0.20 36.63 26.63
N ARG A 800 0.64 35.79 26.03
CA ARG A 800 2.10 35.89 26.08
C ARG A 800 2.61 37.18 25.43
N TYR A 801 1.99 37.64 24.34
CA TYR A 801 2.32 38.93 23.72
C TYR A 801 1.93 40.10 24.62
N LEU A 802 0.73 40.08 25.22
CA LEU A 802 0.28 41.09 26.18
C LEU A 802 1.18 41.15 27.43
N LEU A 803 1.62 40.01 27.95
CA LEU A 803 2.57 39.95 29.07
C LEU A 803 3.99 40.35 28.68
N MET A 804 4.38 40.17 27.41
CA MET A 804 5.65 40.71 26.88
C MET A 804 5.64 42.24 26.83
N LEU A 805 4.51 42.87 26.47
CA LEU A 805 4.36 44.34 26.47
C LEU A 805 4.46 44.95 27.89
N LEU A 806 4.20 44.15 28.94
CA LEU A 806 4.34 44.56 30.34
C LEU A 806 5.77 44.37 30.88
N SER A 807 6.69 43.75 30.12
CA SER A 807 8.05 43.44 30.55
C SER A 807 9.09 44.00 29.57
N GLU A 808 9.84 45.02 29.97
CA GLU A 808 10.94 45.56 29.14
C GLU A 808 12.09 44.54 28.95
N HIS A 809 12.30 43.67 29.95
CA HIS A 809 13.36 42.67 29.97
C HIS A 809 12.80 41.23 30.01
N TYR A 810 13.64 40.23 29.75
CA TYR A 810 13.22 38.83 29.78
C TYR A 810 13.06 38.34 31.23
N ASN A 811 11.82 38.16 31.68
CA ASN A 811 11.51 37.83 33.08
C ASN A 811 10.31 36.86 33.22
N ALA A 812 9.89 36.57 34.45
CA ALA A 812 8.82 35.63 34.82
C ALA A 812 7.47 35.87 34.11
N TRP A 813 7.12 37.12 33.79
CA TRP A 813 5.85 37.44 33.10
C TRP A 813 5.75 36.76 31.73
N ARG A 814 6.87 36.62 31.03
CA ARG A 814 6.94 35.94 29.72
C ARG A 814 6.81 34.42 29.82
N TRP A 815 7.21 33.83 30.95
CA TRP A 815 6.97 32.42 31.26
C TRP A 815 5.49 32.16 31.56
N LEU A 816 4.85 33.04 32.34
CA LEU A 816 3.45 32.92 32.75
C LEU A 816 2.47 32.89 31.58
N GLY A 817 2.73 33.62 30.50
CA GLY A 817 1.86 33.66 29.32
C GLY A 817 1.60 32.31 28.67
N TRP A 818 2.55 31.37 28.82
CA TRP A 818 2.40 29.99 28.33
C TRP A 818 1.59 29.09 29.25
N ALA A 819 1.57 29.36 30.56
CA ALA A 819 1.02 28.46 31.56
C ALA A 819 -0.35 28.86 32.07
N LEU A 820 -0.63 30.16 32.20
CA LEU A 820 -1.85 30.64 32.87
C LEU A 820 -3.11 30.12 32.18
N LEU A 821 -3.16 30.18 30.85
CA LEU A 821 -4.35 29.84 30.07
C LEU A 821 -4.61 28.32 29.97
N PRO A 822 -3.61 27.44 29.71
CA PRO A 822 -3.78 26.00 29.85
C PRO A 822 -4.13 25.55 31.28
N SER A 823 -3.55 26.19 32.31
CA SER A 823 -3.83 25.87 33.72
C SER A 823 -5.25 26.26 34.13
N LEU A 824 -5.70 27.45 33.71
CA LEU A 824 -7.08 27.90 33.89
C LEU A 824 -8.07 26.96 33.19
N TYR A 825 -7.76 26.48 31.98
CA TYR A 825 -8.57 25.48 31.29
C TYR A 825 -8.72 24.19 32.13
N LEU A 826 -7.62 23.62 32.63
CA LEU A 826 -7.67 22.41 33.48
C LEU A 826 -8.55 22.61 34.72
N LEU A 827 -8.47 23.78 35.36
CA LEU A 827 -9.26 24.13 36.55
C LEU A 827 -10.75 24.31 36.24
N LEU A 828 -11.10 25.01 35.16
CA LEU A 828 -12.48 25.21 34.76
C LEU A 828 -13.16 23.88 34.39
N VAL A 829 -12.45 23.05 33.63
CA VAL A 829 -12.97 21.81 33.05
C VAL A 829 -13.15 20.69 34.09
N THR A 830 -12.37 20.72 35.17
CA THR A 830 -12.55 19.85 36.36
C THR A 830 -13.65 20.40 37.29
N ARG A 831 -13.48 21.61 37.82
CA ARG A 831 -14.32 22.14 38.90
C ARG A 831 -15.72 22.61 38.48
N VAL A 832 -15.91 23.10 37.26
CA VAL A 832 -17.21 23.64 36.84
C VAL A 832 -18.10 22.52 36.31
N MET A 833 -19.03 22.05 37.14
CA MET A 833 -19.91 20.92 36.79
C MET A 833 -20.86 21.19 35.61
N ARG A 834 -21.21 22.45 35.34
CA ARG A 834 -22.14 22.85 34.27
C ARG A 834 -21.55 23.94 33.38
N LEU A 835 -20.57 23.58 32.56
CA LEU A 835 -20.09 24.43 31.46
C LEU A 835 -21.10 24.44 30.30
N PRO A 836 -21.19 25.50 29.49
CA PRO A 836 -22.09 25.53 28.32
C PRO A 836 -21.63 24.56 27.21
N TRP A 837 -22.46 24.45 26.16
CA TRP A 837 -22.05 23.82 24.90
C TRP A 837 -20.80 24.52 24.34
N PRO A 838 -19.78 23.79 23.83
CA PRO A 838 -19.75 22.36 23.52
C PRO A 838 -19.37 21.44 24.70
N VAL A 839 -18.81 21.97 25.79
CA VAL A 839 -18.17 21.16 26.85
C VAL A 839 -19.15 20.24 27.59
N ALA A 840 -20.39 20.68 27.85
CA ALA A 840 -21.41 19.82 28.46
C ALA A 840 -21.79 18.60 27.60
N ALA A 841 -21.85 18.78 26.27
CA ALA A 841 -22.30 17.73 25.36
C ALA A 841 -21.19 16.72 25.05
N PHE A 842 -19.93 17.16 25.11
CA PHE A 842 -18.74 16.37 24.78
C PHE A 842 -17.77 16.33 25.97
N ALA A 843 -18.31 16.01 27.15
CA ALA A 843 -17.56 16.07 28.40
C ALA A 843 -16.30 15.21 28.36
N ARG A 844 -16.33 14.03 27.71
CA ARG A 844 -15.17 13.13 27.55
C ARG A 844 -14.07 13.77 26.70
N GLU A 845 -14.43 14.37 25.57
CA GLU A 845 -13.50 15.07 24.66
C GLU A 845 -12.75 16.18 25.38
N TYR A 846 -13.47 17.06 26.08
CA TYR A 846 -12.86 18.23 26.72
C TYR A 846 -12.19 17.90 28.06
N ARG A 847 -12.83 17.08 28.93
CA ARG A 847 -12.33 16.73 30.27
C ARG A 847 -11.25 15.67 30.29
N LEU A 848 -11.26 14.72 29.34
CA LEU A 848 -10.28 13.64 29.30
C LEU A 848 -9.26 13.89 28.17
N TRP A 849 -9.70 13.87 26.92
CA TRP A 849 -8.80 13.81 25.77
C TRP A 849 -8.06 15.12 25.47
N ALA A 850 -8.73 16.26 25.52
CA ALA A 850 -8.09 17.56 25.34
C ALA A 850 -7.24 17.96 26.56
N ALA A 851 -7.73 17.66 27.77
CA ALA A 851 -7.06 18.00 29.02
C ALA A 851 -5.81 17.15 29.30
N MET A 852 -5.78 15.86 28.92
CA MET A 852 -4.66 14.96 29.24
C MET A 852 -3.31 15.48 28.71
N PRO A 853 -3.14 15.82 27.40
CA PRO A 853 -1.87 16.37 26.92
C PRO A 853 -1.58 17.75 27.49
N LEU A 854 -2.61 18.56 27.82
CA LEU A 854 -2.41 19.84 28.51
C LEU A 854 -1.89 19.65 29.95
N ALA A 855 -2.38 18.66 30.69
CA ALA A 855 -1.90 18.35 32.03
C ALA A 855 -0.46 17.82 32.00
N ALA A 856 -0.13 16.96 31.03
CA ALA A 856 1.24 16.52 30.79
C ALA A 856 2.17 17.69 30.39
N MET A 857 1.71 18.57 29.50
CA MET A 857 2.43 19.76 29.06
C MET A 857 2.63 20.78 30.20
N MET A 858 1.64 20.97 31.07
CA MET A 858 1.75 21.85 32.25
C MET A 858 2.65 21.27 33.33
N LEU A 859 2.68 19.94 33.51
CA LEU A 859 3.66 19.29 34.36
C LEU A 859 5.08 19.44 33.77
N ALA A 860 5.26 19.20 32.46
CA ALA A 860 6.55 19.43 31.81
C ALA A 860 7.00 20.90 31.91
N TRP A 861 6.10 21.85 31.62
CA TRP A 861 6.35 23.28 31.76
C TRP A 861 6.71 23.66 33.20
N PHE A 862 6.03 23.09 34.21
CA PHE A 862 6.35 23.29 35.62
C PHE A 862 7.81 22.90 35.91
N TRP A 863 8.25 21.71 35.50
CA TRP A 863 9.62 21.26 35.73
C TRP A 863 10.65 22.08 34.93
N ILE A 864 10.33 22.48 33.70
CA ILE A 864 11.19 23.33 32.86
C ILE A 864 11.34 24.72 33.48
N ALA A 865 10.24 25.43 33.73
CA ALA A 865 10.27 26.76 34.35
C ALA A 865 10.91 26.71 35.74
N ASN A 866 10.70 25.64 36.50
CA ASN A 866 11.32 25.49 37.81
C ASN A 866 12.84 25.27 37.77
N ALA A 867 13.36 24.63 36.71
CA ALA A 867 14.80 24.38 36.53
C ALA A 867 15.56 25.54 35.86
N TRP A 868 14.94 26.26 34.93
CA TRP A 868 15.61 27.27 34.09
C TRP A 868 15.23 28.73 34.33
N SER A 869 14.21 29.04 35.16
CA SER A 869 13.85 30.43 35.49
C SER A 869 14.37 30.85 36.87
N ASP A 870 15.07 31.98 36.88
CA ASP A 870 15.62 32.69 38.04
C ASP A 870 14.56 33.37 38.93
N GLY A 871 13.31 33.47 38.47
CA GLY A 871 12.23 34.18 39.16
C GLY A 871 12.33 35.71 39.12
N SER A 872 13.19 36.28 38.26
CA SER A 872 13.17 37.73 37.98
C SER A 872 11.75 38.17 37.57
N ALA A 873 11.24 39.27 38.10
CA ALA A 873 9.83 39.67 37.90
C ALA A 873 9.64 41.19 37.76
N ASP A 874 10.69 41.89 37.31
CA ASP A 874 10.72 43.36 37.19
C ASP A 874 9.43 43.93 36.57
N PRO A 875 8.84 44.98 37.17
CA PRO A 875 9.37 45.80 38.27
C PRO A 875 9.13 45.26 39.69
N LEU A 876 8.61 44.03 39.86
CA LEU A 876 8.37 43.47 41.20
C LEU A 876 9.63 42.82 41.80
N PRO A 877 9.97 43.09 43.08
CA PRO A 877 11.09 42.43 43.76
C PRO A 877 10.80 40.95 43.97
N TYR A 878 11.85 40.12 44.00
CA TYR A 878 11.70 38.70 44.30
C TYR A 878 11.32 38.49 45.78
N LEU A 879 10.10 37.99 45.98
CA LEU A 879 9.57 37.53 47.26
C LEU A 879 9.24 36.03 47.16
N PRO A 880 9.91 35.14 47.92
CA PRO A 880 9.61 33.71 47.95
C PRO A 880 8.11 33.44 48.15
N LEU A 881 7.59 32.42 47.47
CA LEU A 881 6.17 31.97 47.49
C LEU A 881 5.15 32.96 46.88
N VAL A 882 5.43 34.26 46.84
CA VAL A 882 4.50 35.32 46.37
C VAL A 882 4.89 35.85 44.98
N ASN A 883 6.12 35.62 44.52
CA ASN A 883 6.58 35.99 43.19
C ASN A 883 5.65 35.41 42.09
N PRO A 884 5.42 36.15 40.98
CA PRO A 884 4.54 35.71 39.90
C PRO A 884 4.85 34.30 39.36
N LEU A 885 6.13 33.92 39.24
CA LEU A 885 6.55 32.59 38.77
C LEU A 885 6.05 31.48 39.69
N GLU A 886 6.34 31.57 40.99
CA GLU A 886 5.91 30.64 42.04
C GLU A 886 4.39 30.49 42.07
N LEU A 887 3.64 31.60 41.97
CA LEU A 887 2.18 31.56 41.89
C LEU A 887 1.69 30.84 40.63
N GLY A 888 2.33 31.06 39.48
CA GLY A 888 2.03 30.34 38.24
C GLY A 888 2.33 28.85 38.30
N LEU A 889 3.47 28.48 38.90
CA LEU A 889 3.86 27.09 39.14
C LEU A 889 2.86 26.37 40.05
N LEU A 890 2.44 27.01 41.15
CA LEU A 890 1.42 26.47 42.05
C LEU A 890 0.05 26.37 41.37
N PHE A 891 -0.33 27.33 40.54
CA PHE A 891 -1.59 27.34 39.80
C PHE A 891 -1.65 26.23 38.73
N ALA A 892 -0.56 26.02 37.98
CA ALA A 892 -0.40 24.92 37.04
C ALA A 892 -0.47 23.57 37.75
N LEU A 893 0.26 23.41 38.85
CA LEU A 893 0.27 22.17 39.63
C LEU A 893 -1.09 21.86 40.27
N LEU A 894 -1.85 22.88 40.69
CA LEU A 894 -3.22 22.74 41.18
C LEU A 894 -4.17 22.20 40.08
N GLY A 895 -4.05 22.73 38.85
CA GLY A 895 -4.80 22.24 37.69
C GLY A 895 -4.49 20.78 37.36
N VAL A 896 -3.20 20.43 37.32
CA VAL A 896 -2.74 19.05 37.10
C VAL A 896 -3.21 18.10 38.21
N TRP A 897 -3.12 18.52 39.48
CA TRP A 897 -3.56 17.71 40.62
C TRP A 897 -5.05 17.35 40.55
N LEU A 898 -5.90 18.35 40.33
CA LEU A 898 -7.35 18.16 40.26
C LEU A 898 -7.73 17.28 39.08
N TRP A 899 -7.11 17.51 37.92
CA TRP A 899 -7.34 16.69 36.74
C TRP A 899 -6.96 15.22 36.97
N LEU A 900 -5.76 14.95 37.49
CA LEU A 900 -5.30 13.60 37.82
C LEU A 900 -6.22 12.91 38.82
N ARG A 901 -6.60 13.60 39.90
CA ARG A 901 -7.45 13.05 40.97
C ARG A 901 -8.84 12.64 40.46
N GLU A 902 -9.42 13.41 39.53
CA GLU A 902 -10.78 13.17 39.04
C GLU A 902 -10.83 12.22 37.84
N ASN A 903 -9.78 12.17 37.00
CA ASN A 903 -9.85 11.49 35.69
C ASN A 903 -8.95 10.25 35.55
N LEU A 904 -8.08 9.93 36.51
CA LEU A 904 -7.24 8.71 36.42
C LEU A 904 -8.04 7.40 36.36
N GLY A 905 -9.24 7.36 36.94
CA GLY A 905 -10.10 6.17 36.92
C GLY A 905 -10.65 5.80 35.54
N GLU A 906 -10.84 6.79 34.65
CA GLU A 906 -11.33 6.59 33.28
C GLU A 906 -10.33 5.81 32.39
N PHE A 907 -9.06 5.71 32.82
CA PHE A 907 -8.04 4.92 32.14
C PHE A 907 -7.95 3.46 32.64
N GLY A 908 -8.81 3.05 33.57
CA GLY A 908 -8.85 1.67 34.09
C GLY A 908 -7.75 1.31 35.09
N PHE A 909 -7.06 2.29 35.68
CA PHE A 909 -6.11 2.06 36.77
C PHE A 909 -6.82 1.66 38.07
N ASP A 910 -6.19 0.83 38.90
CA ASP A 910 -6.74 0.40 40.19
C ASP A 910 -7.00 1.59 41.14
N ALA A 911 -8.00 1.45 42.02
CA ALA A 911 -8.37 2.46 43.01
C ALA A 911 -7.19 2.92 43.89
N THR A 912 -6.24 2.02 44.17
CA THR A 912 -4.98 2.33 44.86
C THR A 912 -4.10 3.30 44.07
N VAL A 913 -3.93 3.07 42.76
CA VAL A 913 -3.14 3.94 41.87
C VAL A 913 -3.84 5.29 41.69
N GLN A 914 -5.16 5.30 41.47
CA GLN A 914 -5.95 6.54 41.38
C GLN A 914 -5.78 7.44 42.62
N ARG A 915 -5.69 6.84 43.81
CA ARG A 915 -5.52 7.57 45.07
C ARG A 915 -4.10 8.06 45.29
N LEU A 916 -3.08 7.25 44.98
CA LEU A 916 -1.68 7.53 45.29
C LEU A 916 -0.97 8.36 44.22
N ALA A 917 -1.19 8.08 42.93
CA ALA A 917 -0.43 8.72 41.85
C ALA A 917 -0.53 10.27 41.84
N PRO A 918 -1.71 10.91 42.04
CA PRO A 918 -1.79 12.38 42.15
C PRO A 918 -1.00 12.92 43.34
N GLN A 919 -0.92 12.16 44.44
CA GLN A 919 -0.22 12.58 45.66
C GLN A 919 1.30 12.54 45.46
N TRP A 920 1.81 11.50 44.79
CA TRP A 920 3.23 11.39 44.44
C TRP A 920 3.66 12.46 43.44
N VAL A 921 2.89 12.67 42.36
CA VAL A 921 3.21 13.69 41.34
C VAL A 921 3.27 15.09 41.95
N VAL A 922 2.28 15.45 42.77
CA VAL A 922 2.23 16.76 43.44
C VAL A 922 3.27 16.87 44.55
N GLY A 923 3.47 15.84 45.36
CA GLY A 923 4.47 15.84 46.44
C GLY A 923 5.90 16.04 45.90
N ALA A 924 6.27 15.30 44.86
CA ALA A 924 7.56 15.46 44.19
C ALA A 924 7.72 16.86 43.56
N SER A 925 6.67 17.37 42.90
CA SER A 925 6.69 18.69 42.26
C SER A 925 6.79 19.83 43.29
N LEU A 926 6.06 19.75 44.42
CA LEU A 926 6.17 20.72 45.52
C LEU A 926 7.54 20.68 46.20
N PHE A 927 8.14 19.50 46.36
CA PHE A 927 9.50 19.37 46.88
C PHE A 927 10.55 19.99 45.94
N ALA A 928 10.41 19.81 44.62
CA ALA A 928 11.24 20.45 43.63
C ALA A 928 11.06 21.98 43.59
N LEU A 929 9.83 22.48 43.77
CA LEU A 929 9.55 23.91 43.90
C LEU A 929 10.21 24.51 45.15
N ALA A 930 10.06 23.86 46.31
CA ALA A 930 10.70 24.31 47.56
C ALA A 930 12.24 24.34 47.44
N THR A 931 12.81 23.36 46.73
CA THR A 931 14.25 23.30 46.42
C THR A 931 14.68 24.48 45.52
N ALA A 932 13.93 24.77 44.46
CA ALA A 932 14.25 25.88 43.56
C ALA A 932 14.03 27.26 44.19
N ILE A 933 13.06 27.40 45.11
CA ILE A 933 12.87 28.63 45.90
C ILE A 933 14.13 28.95 46.71
N VAL A 934 14.88 27.94 47.22
CA VAL A 934 16.18 28.18 47.88
C VAL A 934 17.19 28.76 46.88
N PHE A 935 17.34 28.17 45.69
CA PHE A 935 18.25 28.67 44.66
C PHE A 935 17.93 30.12 44.24
N ARG A 936 16.65 30.44 44.01
CA ARG A 936 16.21 31.80 43.67
C ARG A 936 16.38 32.78 44.82
N SER A 937 16.12 32.37 46.07
CA SER A 937 16.35 33.22 47.25
C SER A 937 17.84 33.52 47.43
N ALA A 938 18.71 32.52 47.26
CA ALA A 938 20.16 32.72 47.28
C ALA A 938 20.66 33.56 46.10
N HIS A 939 19.97 33.53 44.96
CA HIS A 939 20.26 34.41 43.83
C HIS A 939 19.90 35.87 44.10
N HIS A 940 18.62 36.15 44.38
CA HIS A 940 18.11 37.52 44.54
C HIS A 940 18.55 38.21 45.83
N TRP A 941 18.68 37.48 46.94
CA TRP A 941 19.04 38.06 48.25
C TRP A 941 20.48 37.75 48.67
N GLY A 942 21.07 36.66 48.16
CA GLY A 942 22.43 36.23 48.48
C GLY A 942 23.48 36.54 47.42
N GLY A 943 23.09 37.08 46.25
CA GLY A 943 24.00 37.44 45.16
C GLY A 943 24.65 36.26 44.43
N VAL A 944 24.21 35.01 44.68
CA VAL A 944 24.75 33.81 44.03
C VAL A 944 24.28 33.75 42.57
N PRO A 945 25.14 33.64 41.54
CA PRO A 945 24.69 33.52 40.16
C PRO A 945 23.68 32.38 39.95
N PHE A 946 22.64 32.56 39.14
CA PHE A 946 21.64 31.51 38.85
C PHE A 946 22.17 30.51 37.80
N VAL A 947 23.27 29.85 38.14
CA VAL A 947 23.95 28.82 37.34
C VAL A 947 24.15 27.61 38.26
N LEU A 948 23.83 26.40 37.76
CA LEU A 948 23.76 25.20 38.60
C LEU A 948 25.03 24.94 39.42
N ASP A 949 26.20 25.06 38.79
CA ASP A 949 27.49 24.81 39.46
C ASP A 949 27.75 25.82 40.59
N ALA A 950 27.59 27.12 40.32
CA ALA A 950 27.73 28.19 41.31
C ALA A 950 26.71 28.10 42.47
N GLN A 951 25.51 27.58 42.19
CA GLN A 951 24.49 27.31 43.21
C GLN A 951 24.87 26.11 44.08
N LEU A 952 25.39 25.03 43.49
CA LEU A 952 25.80 23.83 44.24
C LEU A 952 27.08 24.06 45.06
N ASP A 953 28.01 24.89 44.60
CA ASP A 953 29.23 25.26 45.34
C ASP A 953 28.96 26.23 46.51
N SER A 954 27.80 26.92 46.51
CA SER A 954 27.49 27.94 47.51
C SER A 954 27.07 27.34 48.86
N MET A 955 27.83 27.64 49.92
CA MET A 955 27.50 27.23 51.29
C MET A 955 26.14 27.76 51.75
N LEU A 956 25.74 28.96 51.33
CA LEU A 956 24.43 29.56 51.63
C LEU A 956 23.28 28.69 51.08
N VAL A 957 23.44 28.22 49.84
CA VAL A 957 22.48 27.33 49.18
C VAL A 957 22.47 25.97 49.86
N GLN A 958 23.64 25.40 50.15
CA GLN A 958 23.72 24.07 50.77
C GLN A 958 23.07 24.04 52.16
N ALA A 959 23.31 25.07 52.98
CA ALA A 959 22.65 25.26 54.26
C ALA A 959 21.14 25.48 54.11
N GLY A 960 20.71 26.36 53.20
CA GLY A 960 19.29 26.63 52.92
C GLY A 960 18.52 25.36 52.49
N LEU A 961 19.11 24.55 51.61
CA LEU A 961 18.53 23.27 51.20
C LEU A 961 18.40 22.30 52.37
N SER A 962 19.44 22.17 53.20
CA SER A 962 19.41 21.28 54.36
C SER A 962 18.35 21.70 55.39
N ILE A 963 18.17 23.01 55.62
CA ILE A 963 17.12 23.56 56.49
C ILE A 963 15.72 23.27 55.92
N VAL A 964 15.47 23.61 54.66
CA VAL A 964 14.16 23.45 54.01
C VAL A 964 13.78 21.98 53.89
N TRP A 965 14.70 21.10 53.47
CA TRP A 965 14.43 19.66 53.38
C TRP A 965 14.17 19.05 54.76
N THR A 966 14.91 19.44 55.80
CA THR A 966 14.66 18.98 57.18
C THR A 966 13.30 19.45 57.70
N SER A 967 12.91 20.70 57.43
CA SER A 967 11.59 21.24 57.79
C SER A 967 10.44 20.51 57.09
N ILE A 968 10.58 20.23 55.79
CA ILE A 968 9.61 19.43 55.03
C ILE A 968 9.52 18.02 55.60
N ALA A 969 10.65 17.37 55.84
CA ALA A 969 10.71 16.00 56.33
C ALA A 969 10.09 15.86 57.74
N LEU A 970 10.41 16.77 58.66
CA LEU A 970 9.80 16.84 59.98
C LEU A 970 8.29 17.09 59.89
N GLY A 971 7.84 17.99 59.00
CA GLY A 971 6.43 18.25 58.73
C GLY A 971 5.68 17.02 58.23
N LEU A 972 6.30 16.24 57.33
CA LEU A 972 5.77 14.96 56.85
C LEU A 972 5.71 13.92 57.97
N MET A 973 6.74 13.79 58.80
CA MET A 973 6.74 12.82 59.90
C MET A 973 5.71 13.16 60.98
N ILE A 974 5.62 14.43 61.41
CA ILE A 974 4.60 14.88 62.38
C ILE A 974 3.19 14.73 61.78
N GLY A 975 2.99 15.10 60.51
CA GLY A 975 1.70 14.96 59.82
C GLY A 975 1.28 13.50 59.62
N GLY A 976 2.22 12.63 59.27
CA GLY A 976 2.03 11.19 59.11
C GLY A 976 1.72 10.50 60.44
N HIS A 977 2.38 10.93 61.52
CA HIS A 977 2.07 10.49 62.88
C HIS A 977 0.65 10.92 63.31
N ARG A 978 0.35 12.23 63.27
CA ARG A 978 -0.96 12.79 63.67
C ARG A 978 -2.15 12.25 62.88
N ARG A 979 -1.95 11.84 61.62
CA ARG A 979 -2.99 11.27 60.75
C ARG A 979 -2.96 9.74 60.65
N VAL A 980 -2.06 9.07 61.37
CA VAL A 980 -1.84 7.59 61.32
C VAL A 980 -1.59 7.09 59.88
N HIS A 981 -0.88 7.89 59.08
CA HIS A 981 -0.50 7.59 57.69
C HIS A 981 0.96 7.15 57.62
N ARG A 982 1.19 5.84 57.79
CA ARG A 982 2.54 5.23 57.81
C ARG A 982 3.37 5.50 56.55
N GLU A 983 2.75 5.53 55.37
CA GLU A 983 3.44 5.85 54.10
C GLU A 983 4.02 7.27 54.10
N LEU A 984 3.22 8.25 54.52
CA LEU A 984 3.62 9.67 54.56
C LEU A 984 4.72 9.90 55.60
N TRP A 985 4.65 9.18 56.74
CA TRP A 985 5.73 9.15 57.74
C TRP A 985 7.03 8.55 57.16
N LEU A 986 6.94 7.43 56.41
CA LEU A 986 8.09 6.77 55.80
C LEU A 986 8.76 7.64 54.73
N VAL A 987 7.99 8.43 53.96
CA VAL A 987 8.55 9.41 53.02
C VAL A 987 9.32 10.51 53.76
N GLY A 988 8.79 11.01 54.88
CA GLY A 988 9.52 11.96 55.73
C GLY A 988 10.81 11.36 56.31
N ALA A 989 10.76 10.13 56.82
CA ALA A 989 11.94 9.43 57.33
C ALA A 989 12.99 9.16 56.24
N ALA A 990 12.56 8.79 55.02
CA ALA A 990 13.44 8.62 53.87
C ALA A 990 14.06 9.95 53.43
N LEU A 991 13.31 11.06 53.47
CA LEU A 991 13.86 12.39 53.17
C LEU A 991 14.88 12.83 54.25
N ILE A 992 14.65 12.54 55.53
CA ILE A 992 15.70 12.73 56.56
C ILE A 992 16.91 11.85 56.27
N ALA A 993 16.73 10.58 55.90
CA ALA A 993 17.86 9.73 55.51
C ALA A 993 18.62 10.27 54.29
N VAL A 994 17.94 10.91 53.34
CA VAL A 994 18.57 11.62 52.20
C VAL A 994 19.26 12.90 52.63
N VAL A 995 18.70 13.71 53.54
CA VAL A 995 19.40 14.88 54.11
C VAL A 995 20.65 14.44 54.87
N VAL A 996 20.53 13.42 55.72
CA VAL A 996 21.64 12.78 56.45
C VAL A 996 22.71 12.25 55.49
N ALA A 997 22.31 11.55 54.42
CA ALA A 997 23.23 11.05 53.40
C ALA A 997 23.83 12.19 52.55
N LYS A 998 23.11 13.29 52.33
CA LYS A 998 23.62 14.49 51.65
C LYS A 998 24.67 15.18 52.52
N LEU A 999 24.37 15.42 53.80
CA LEU A 999 25.34 15.93 54.78
C LEU A 999 26.58 15.03 54.79
N PHE A 1000 26.40 13.70 54.89
CA PHE A 1000 27.49 12.73 54.74
C PHE A 1000 28.27 12.91 53.42
N PHE A 1001 27.68 12.67 52.24
CA PHE A 1001 28.42 12.58 50.98
C PHE A 1001 28.91 13.93 50.42
N VAL A 1002 28.15 15.01 50.60
CA VAL A 1002 28.52 16.35 50.11
C VAL A 1002 29.54 17.00 51.05
N GLU A 1003 29.41 16.84 52.37
CA GLU A 1003 30.39 17.35 53.33
C GLU A 1003 31.63 16.42 53.47
N LEU A 1004 31.56 15.17 53.01
CA LEU A 1004 32.77 14.32 52.84
C LEU A 1004 33.72 14.84 51.75
N GLY A 1005 33.18 15.52 50.73
CA GLY A 1005 33.91 16.03 49.58
C GLY A 1005 34.63 17.36 49.84
N ASN A 1006 34.20 18.13 50.84
CA ASN A 1006 34.82 19.38 51.23
C ASN A 1006 35.62 19.24 52.54
N ARG A 1007 36.61 20.12 52.72
CA ARG A 1007 37.85 19.88 53.49
C ARG A 1007 37.70 19.71 55.01
N GLY A 1008 37.28 18.52 55.47
CA GLY A 1008 37.36 18.18 56.91
C GLY A 1008 37.24 16.69 57.25
N GLY A 1009 38.15 16.21 58.10
CA GLY A 1009 37.93 14.96 58.86
C GLY A 1009 37.07 15.18 60.11
N LEU A 1010 37.17 16.37 60.71
CA LEU A 1010 36.52 16.74 61.97
C LEU A 1010 35.08 17.23 61.74
N GLU A 1011 34.85 17.98 60.67
CA GLU A 1011 33.50 18.36 60.18
C GLU A 1011 32.64 17.12 59.93
N ARG A 1012 33.24 16.06 59.40
CA ARG A 1012 32.63 14.73 59.22
C ARG A 1012 32.10 14.15 60.54
N ILE A 1013 32.90 14.21 61.61
CA ILE A 1013 32.52 13.71 62.94
C ILE A 1013 31.41 14.56 63.57
N ILE A 1014 31.49 15.89 63.42
CA ILE A 1014 30.42 16.79 63.88
C ILE A 1014 29.14 16.56 63.09
N SER A 1015 29.23 16.33 61.78
CA SER A 1015 28.08 15.98 60.93
C SER A 1015 27.48 14.63 61.34
N PHE A 1016 28.29 13.59 61.61
CA PHE A 1016 27.81 12.31 62.18
C PHE A 1016 27.09 12.48 63.53
N ILE A 1017 27.61 13.31 64.43
CA ILE A 1017 26.99 13.57 65.74
C ILE A 1017 25.70 14.38 65.57
N GLY A 1018 25.70 15.40 64.70
CA GLY A 1018 24.52 16.20 64.37
C GLY A 1018 23.41 15.37 63.72
N VAL A 1019 23.77 14.48 62.80
CA VAL A 1019 22.92 13.43 62.21
C VAL A 1019 22.35 12.53 63.32
N GLY A 1020 23.20 12.04 64.24
CA GLY A 1020 22.77 11.20 65.36
C GLY A 1020 21.76 11.89 66.27
N VAL A 1021 22.02 13.15 66.64
CA VAL A 1021 21.11 13.99 67.44
C VAL A 1021 19.81 14.28 66.68
N LEU A 1022 19.89 14.59 65.38
CA LEU A 1022 18.71 14.84 64.54
C LEU A 1022 17.81 13.60 64.47
N LEU A 1023 18.37 12.41 64.26
CA LEU A 1023 17.64 11.14 64.28
C LEU A 1023 17.01 10.85 65.66
N LEU A 1024 17.68 11.23 66.75
CA LEU A 1024 17.21 11.03 68.12
C LEU A 1024 16.03 11.97 68.47
N VAL A 1025 16.11 13.24 68.06
CA VAL A 1025 15.01 14.22 68.15
C VAL A 1025 13.80 13.76 67.32
N VAL A 1026 14.03 13.28 66.10
CA VAL A 1026 12.99 12.76 65.20
C VAL A 1026 12.30 11.52 65.78
N GLY A 1027 13.08 10.60 66.36
CA GLY A 1027 12.56 9.41 67.04
C GLY A 1027 11.69 9.72 68.26
N TYR A 1028 11.95 10.84 68.94
CA TYR A 1028 11.16 11.31 70.08
C TYR A 1028 9.83 11.98 69.65
N PHE A 1029 9.87 12.91 68.68
CA PHE A 1029 8.70 13.73 68.34
C PHE A 1029 7.71 13.08 67.35
N ALA A 1030 8.11 12.05 66.60
CA ALA A 1030 7.23 11.40 65.62
C ALA A 1030 7.49 9.88 65.53
N PRO A 1031 6.99 9.06 66.48
CA PRO A 1031 7.14 7.61 66.40
C PRO A 1031 6.29 6.98 65.27
N LEU A 1032 6.77 5.85 64.73
CA LEU A 1032 6.19 5.13 63.60
C LEU A 1032 4.72 4.70 63.86
N PRO A 1033 3.75 5.06 62.99
CA PRO A 1033 2.37 4.61 63.14
C PRO A 1033 2.20 3.08 63.04
N PRO A 1034 1.31 2.46 63.85
CA PRO A 1034 1.01 1.03 63.76
C PRO A 1034 0.38 0.65 62.41
N LYS A 1035 0.62 -0.60 61.97
CA LYS A 1035 -0.06 -1.16 60.78
C LYS A 1035 -1.54 -1.40 61.11
N ARG A 1036 -2.45 -1.05 60.19
CA ARG A 1036 -3.83 -1.52 60.25
C ARG A 1036 -3.86 -3.04 60.04
N ALA A 1037 -4.64 -3.75 60.85
CA ALA A 1037 -4.90 -5.17 60.64
C ALA A 1037 -5.69 -5.38 59.33
N ALA A 1038 -5.44 -6.50 58.65
CA ALA A 1038 -6.25 -6.93 57.51
C ALA A 1038 -7.61 -7.49 58.01
N PRO A 1039 -8.70 -7.35 57.25
CA PRO A 1039 -9.97 -7.98 57.59
C PRO A 1039 -9.86 -9.52 57.51
N GLU A 1040 -10.43 -10.23 58.49
CA GLU A 1040 -10.30 -11.69 58.70
C GLU A 1040 -10.89 -12.60 57.60
N SER A 1041 -11.40 -12.05 56.49
CA SER A 1041 -12.16 -12.78 55.49
C SER A 1041 -11.35 -13.67 54.53
N GLU A 1042 -10.02 -13.64 54.57
CA GLU A 1042 -9.15 -14.38 53.63
C GLU A 1042 -8.41 -15.59 54.23
N GLN A 1043 -8.60 -15.91 55.52
CA GLN A 1043 -7.90 -17.02 56.19
C GLN A 1043 -8.71 -18.34 56.35
N ILE A 1044 -9.92 -18.43 55.77
CA ILE A 1044 -10.79 -19.62 55.90
C ILE A 1044 -10.78 -20.52 54.63
N ASN A 1045 -10.20 -20.08 53.51
CA ASN A 1045 -10.09 -20.88 52.27
C ASN A 1045 -8.66 -20.87 51.71
N ALA A 1046 -7.73 -21.54 52.40
CA ALA A 1046 -6.39 -21.89 51.92
C ALA A 1046 -6.11 -23.37 52.20
#